data_AF-A0AAD2BXI4-F1
#
_entry.id   AF-A0AAD2BXI4-F1
#
_cell.length_a   1.000
_cell.length_b   1.000
_cell.length_c   1.000
_cell.angle_alpha   90.00
_cell.angle_beta   90.00
_cell.angle_gamma   90.00
#
_symmetry.space_group_name_H-M   'P 1'
#
loop_
_entity.id
_entity.type
_entity.pdbx_description
1 polymer ?
#
loop_
_entity_poly.entity_id
_entity_poly.type
_entity_poly.pdbx_seq_one_letter_code
_entity_poly.pdbx_strand_id
1 'polypeptide(L)'
;MATTTTTSSTSTYVPPISIPGIGTSIDVNSLVSSLMKVESLPLTQLQTQQSSYQTQLSAVGSLKSALSTFQTTLSNLSSASSYSAMKASGYDSSMLSASVTGSAPAGSYAVNVTQLAQSQVLAAQGQTSTTTAIGSGASTTISFSFGTVSGGSLSGGKYTGSTFTQNGNLAGGSITIDSSNNTLAGIRDAINSANLGVSASIVNDGSGSPYRLVLTSTAGGSSSEMKISVSGDSTLQSLLSQDPAGTQNLTEVTTGQNALATINGIAVQSPTNTLSNVVDGTSFTLSKTGSTNVTVANDPTATTTAVTNFVNGYNALRTQLNSLTNIDTANKANNGPLAGDVSTKTLINQITDVLGQAVGNGNYQSLGSVGVTMNSDGTLSVDNTKLSAAIAKSPSQVAGLFAGTGTATDSLVSVPTFSDSTQAGSYAVNVTQLATQGTLTGSAAANTTITAGVNDTLAFNISGMSVNVTLAAGSYTATTLAAQIQSQINASTTLQNAKVNASVSANASGVLSITDSQFGSVSAVSVSGAGASSLFGASPTAANGVDVQGTINGVAATGSGQNLYGIAGSATDGLSVQIAGGPLGARGTVTVQRGYAAQFNKVMTNLLSSGGMVQNETDSINSSLTSLASQITAMQTRLDNKQALYYTQFNALSSAVASMTNTSNYLTTQLAAITKQTSSNN
;
A
#
# COMPACT_ATOMS: atom_id res chain seq x y z
N MET A 1 -27.96 18.75 26.91
CA MET A 1 -29.31 18.55 27.49
C MET A 1 -29.29 19.11 28.91
N ALA A 2 -29.68 20.35 29.09
CA ALA A 2 -29.92 20.92 30.42
C ALA A 2 -31.42 20.77 30.71
N THR A 3 -31.73 20.03 31.77
CA THR A 3 -33.07 19.83 32.31
C THR A 3 -33.66 21.17 32.72
N THR A 4 -34.53 21.75 31.89
CA THR A 4 -35.43 22.83 32.27
C THR A 4 -36.50 22.25 33.20
N THR A 5 -36.37 22.53 34.48
CA THR A 5 -37.44 22.39 35.47
C THR A 5 -38.63 23.22 35.01
N THR A 6 -39.69 22.54 34.58
CA THR A 6 -41.01 23.12 34.34
C THR A 6 -41.60 23.58 35.67
N THR A 7 -41.46 24.86 36.01
CA THR A 7 -42.35 25.48 36.98
C THR A 7 -43.74 25.56 36.36
N SER A 8 -44.66 24.78 36.93
CA SER A 8 -46.08 24.75 36.60
C SER A 8 -46.64 26.17 36.48
N SER A 9 -46.98 26.59 35.25
CA SER A 9 -47.80 27.77 35.03
C SER A 9 -49.18 27.48 35.61
N THR A 10 -49.55 28.15 36.69
CA THR A 10 -50.95 28.21 37.12
C THR A 10 -51.76 28.68 35.93
N SER A 11 -52.71 27.85 35.48
CA SER A 11 -53.68 28.23 34.45
C SER A 11 -54.40 29.49 34.94
N THR A 12 -53.99 30.64 34.43
CA THR A 12 -54.56 31.96 34.74
C THR A 12 -55.82 32.13 33.89
N TYR A 13 -56.77 31.22 34.10
CA TYR A 13 -58.07 31.29 33.46
C TYR A 13 -58.79 32.55 33.95
N VAL A 14 -59.03 33.48 33.03
CA VAL A 14 -59.87 34.65 33.27
C VAL A 14 -61.30 34.29 32.82
N PRO A 15 -62.30 34.38 33.72
CA PRO A 15 -63.68 34.14 33.32
C PRO A 15 -64.13 35.20 32.29
N PRO A 16 -65.04 34.84 31.36
CA PRO A 16 -65.53 35.77 30.36
C PRO A 16 -66.19 36.99 31.03
N ILE A 17 -65.91 38.18 30.49
CA ILE A 17 -66.50 39.44 30.99
C ILE A 17 -67.91 39.56 30.41
N SER A 18 -68.92 39.59 31.27
CA SER A 18 -70.31 39.84 30.89
C SER A 18 -70.72 41.25 31.31
N ILE A 19 -71.21 42.05 30.35
CA ILE A 19 -71.68 43.41 30.60
C ILE A 19 -73.22 43.39 30.60
N PRO A 20 -73.89 43.72 31.72
CA PRO A 20 -75.35 43.74 31.79
C PRO A 20 -75.95 44.75 30.79
N GLY A 21 -77.00 44.33 30.09
CA GLY A 21 -77.76 45.19 29.17
C GLY A 21 -77.31 45.15 27.70
N ILE A 22 -76.16 44.54 27.38
CA ILE A 22 -75.67 44.41 25.99
C ILE A 22 -75.48 42.96 25.49
N GLY A 23 -75.77 41.95 26.31
CA GLY A 23 -75.93 40.55 25.87
C GLY A 23 -74.69 39.82 25.32
N THR A 24 -73.53 40.48 25.23
CA THR A 24 -72.29 39.89 24.71
C THR A 24 -71.30 39.58 25.83
N SER A 25 -70.84 38.33 25.90
CA SER A 25 -69.68 37.92 26.71
C SER A 25 -68.38 38.12 25.92
N ILE A 26 -67.36 38.71 26.53
CA ILE A 26 -66.02 38.83 25.94
C ILE A 26 -65.18 37.63 26.35
N ASP A 27 -64.75 36.83 25.37
CA ASP A 27 -63.77 35.75 25.58
C ASP A 27 -62.36 36.31 25.64
N VAL A 28 -61.93 36.59 26.86
CA VAL A 28 -60.61 37.15 27.17
C VAL A 28 -59.48 36.19 26.75
N ASN A 29 -59.67 34.88 26.83
CA ASN A 29 -58.60 33.92 26.51
C ASN A 29 -58.32 33.88 25.01
N SER A 30 -59.37 33.93 24.19
CA SER A 30 -59.25 34.04 22.73
C SER A 30 -58.61 35.37 22.30
N LEU A 31 -58.98 36.47 22.97
CA LEU A 31 -58.41 37.79 22.69
C LEU A 31 -56.92 37.88 23.06
N VAL A 32 -56.54 37.45 24.27
CA VAL A 32 -55.13 37.41 24.69
C VAL A 32 -54.32 36.52 23.76
N SER A 33 -54.84 35.36 23.36
CA SER A 33 -54.17 34.47 22.39
C SER A 33 -53.96 35.15 21.03
N SER A 34 -54.96 35.89 20.55
CA SER A 34 -54.87 36.63 19.28
C SER A 34 -53.86 37.78 19.34
N LEU A 35 -53.81 38.51 20.45
CA LEU A 35 -52.79 39.54 20.70
C LEU A 35 -51.39 38.94 20.78
N MET A 36 -51.22 37.83 21.51
CA MET A 36 -49.95 37.14 21.63
C MET A 36 -49.44 36.59 20.28
N LYS A 37 -50.33 36.21 19.35
CA LYS A 37 -49.97 35.78 18.00
C LYS A 37 -49.32 36.88 17.17
N VAL A 38 -49.74 38.13 17.33
CA VAL A 38 -49.10 39.28 16.66
C VAL A 38 -47.79 39.64 17.35
N GLU A 39 -47.79 39.60 18.69
CA GLU A 39 -46.62 39.90 19.50
C GLU A 39 -45.48 38.88 19.29
N SER A 40 -45.78 37.63 18.93
CA SER A 40 -44.79 36.58 18.68
C SER A 40 -44.14 36.63 17.29
N LEU A 41 -44.56 37.51 16.37
CA LEU A 41 -43.98 37.60 15.02
C LEU A 41 -42.44 37.79 15.01
N PRO A 42 -41.84 38.67 15.84
CA PRO A 42 -40.38 38.81 15.91
C PRO A 42 -39.68 37.53 16.40
N LEU A 43 -40.30 36.78 17.31
CA LEU A 43 -39.78 35.49 17.77
C LEU A 43 -39.75 34.48 16.60
N THR A 44 -40.84 34.39 15.83
CA THR A 44 -40.90 33.53 14.64
C THR A 44 -39.86 33.90 13.59
N GLN A 45 -39.57 35.18 13.41
CA GLN A 45 -38.49 35.63 12.53
C GLN A 45 -37.11 35.17 13.02
N LEU A 46 -36.81 35.34 14.31
CA LEU A 46 -35.56 34.87 14.91
C LEU A 46 -35.41 33.34 14.82
N GLN A 47 -36.49 32.58 15.06
CA GLN A 47 -36.51 31.13 14.92
C GLN A 47 -36.27 30.70 13.46
N THR A 48 -36.89 31.40 12.50
CA THR A 48 -36.66 31.16 11.06
C THR A 48 -35.19 31.41 10.70
N GLN A 49 -34.60 32.49 11.23
CA GLN A 49 -33.19 32.79 11.03
C GLN A 49 -32.28 31.75 11.67
N GLN A 50 -32.61 31.27 12.87
CA GLN A 50 -31.89 30.19 13.54
C GLN A 50 -31.91 28.89 12.71
N SER A 51 -33.07 28.49 12.18
CA SER A 51 -33.18 27.33 11.29
C SER A 51 -32.37 27.51 9.99
N SER A 52 -32.33 28.73 9.44
CA SER A 52 -31.47 29.04 8.29
C SER A 52 -29.99 28.82 8.61
N TYR A 53 -29.48 29.36 9.72
CA TYR A 53 -28.09 29.16 10.14
C TYR A 53 -27.77 27.69 10.48
N GLN A 54 -28.71 26.92 11.04
CA GLN A 54 -28.52 25.48 11.26
C GLN A 54 -28.40 24.70 9.94
N THR A 55 -29.16 25.10 8.92
CA THR A 55 -29.09 24.52 7.58
C THR A 55 -27.74 24.87 6.93
N GLN A 56 -27.28 26.12 7.07
CA GLN A 56 -25.94 26.54 6.62
C GLN A 56 -24.81 25.77 7.31
N LEU A 57 -24.90 25.59 8.64
CA LEU A 57 -23.91 24.83 9.40
C LEU A 57 -23.81 23.38 8.89
N SER A 58 -24.96 22.76 8.63
CA SER A 58 -25.03 21.41 8.05
C SER A 58 -24.42 21.37 6.65
N ALA A 59 -24.70 22.37 5.81
CA ALA A 59 -24.11 22.51 4.48
C ALA A 59 -22.58 22.67 4.51
N VAL A 60 -22.04 23.47 5.42
CA VAL A 60 -20.58 23.61 5.64
C VAL A 60 -19.97 22.29 6.11
N GLY A 61 -20.66 21.55 6.98
CA GLY A 61 -20.25 20.20 7.39
C GLY A 61 -20.19 19.20 6.22
N SER A 62 -21.20 19.20 5.35
CA SER A 62 -21.19 18.40 4.11
C SER A 62 -20.06 18.80 3.16
N LEU A 63 -19.80 20.10 3.03
CA LEU A 63 -18.69 20.61 2.23
C LEU A 63 -17.32 20.19 2.79
N LYS A 64 -17.11 20.30 4.10
CA LYS A 64 -15.91 19.81 4.79
C LYS A 64 -15.66 18.32 4.50
N SER A 65 -16.74 17.54 4.53
CA SER A 65 -16.69 16.10 4.25
C SER A 65 -16.30 15.83 2.79
N ALA A 66 -16.92 16.54 1.83
CA ALA A 66 -16.59 16.42 0.40
C ALA A 66 -15.14 16.82 0.08
N LEU A 67 -14.64 17.90 0.69
CA LEU A 67 -13.25 18.34 0.56
C LEU A 67 -12.26 17.28 1.09
N SER A 68 -12.55 16.68 2.25
CA SER A 68 -11.74 15.62 2.85
C SER A 68 -11.75 14.34 2.00
N THR A 69 -12.92 13.95 1.47
CA THR A 69 -13.02 12.83 0.53
C THR A 69 -12.20 13.08 -0.73
N PHE A 70 -12.30 14.28 -1.33
CA PHE A 70 -11.49 14.63 -2.48
C PHE A 70 -9.99 14.59 -2.15
N GLN A 71 -9.58 15.14 -1.00
CA GLN A 71 -8.19 15.09 -0.53
C GLN A 71 -7.64 13.66 -0.47
N THR A 72 -8.47 12.70 -0.02
CA THR A 72 -8.10 11.28 0.01
C THR A 72 -7.88 10.69 -1.39
N THR A 73 -8.61 11.15 -2.42
CA THR A 73 -8.37 10.69 -3.80
C THR A 73 -7.05 11.20 -4.38
N LEU A 74 -6.52 12.32 -3.88
CA LEU A 74 -5.28 12.93 -4.37
C LEU A 74 -4.02 12.18 -3.92
N SER A 75 -4.03 11.56 -2.74
CA SER A 75 -2.86 10.82 -2.22
C SER A 75 -2.49 9.65 -3.13
N ASN A 76 -3.48 8.89 -3.60
CA ASN A 76 -3.28 7.81 -4.57
C ASN A 76 -2.76 8.31 -5.92
N LEU A 77 -3.23 9.49 -6.36
CA LEU A 77 -2.78 10.11 -7.61
C LEU A 77 -1.34 10.64 -7.53
N SER A 78 -0.86 10.99 -6.33
CA SER A 78 0.52 11.45 -6.11
C SER A 78 1.57 10.32 -6.08
N SER A 79 1.15 9.05 -6.09
CA SER A 79 2.07 7.91 -6.01
C SER A 79 2.73 7.60 -7.35
N ALA A 80 4.03 7.90 -7.46
CA ALA A 80 4.83 7.64 -8.67
C ALA A 80 4.83 6.17 -9.12
N SER A 81 4.71 5.22 -8.19
CA SER A 81 4.70 3.78 -8.49
C SER A 81 3.49 3.35 -9.35
N SER A 82 2.40 4.11 -9.32
CA SER A 82 1.21 3.84 -10.16
C SER A 82 1.46 4.11 -11.64
N TYR A 83 2.51 4.86 -11.98
CA TYR A 83 2.82 5.30 -13.35
C TYR A 83 3.92 4.48 -14.04
N SER A 84 4.73 3.76 -13.27
CA SER A 84 5.84 2.95 -13.78
C SER A 84 5.57 1.43 -13.75
N ALA A 85 4.33 1.03 -13.46
CA ALA A 85 3.95 -0.39 -13.46
C ALA A 85 4.18 -1.00 -14.84
N MET A 86 4.77 -2.20 -14.87
CA MET A 86 4.97 -2.99 -16.08
C MET A 86 4.01 -4.18 -16.08
N LYS A 87 3.65 -4.65 -17.27
CA LYS A 87 2.86 -5.85 -17.49
C LYS A 87 3.45 -6.69 -18.61
N ALA A 88 3.48 -8.00 -18.41
CA ALA A 88 3.71 -8.98 -19.46
C ALA A 88 2.39 -9.35 -20.16
N SER A 89 2.41 -9.45 -21.49
CA SER A 89 1.24 -9.76 -22.31
C SER A 89 1.64 -10.39 -23.65
N GLY A 90 0.67 -10.76 -24.49
CA GLY A 90 0.91 -11.26 -25.85
C GLY A 90 1.42 -12.70 -25.95
N TYR A 91 1.56 -13.40 -24.83
CA TYR A 91 2.03 -14.79 -24.76
C TYR A 91 0.88 -15.81 -24.67
N ASP A 92 1.17 -17.06 -25.00
CA ASP A 92 0.25 -18.20 -24.85
C ASP A 92 0.18 -18.63 -23.38
N SER A 93 -0.93 -18.31 -22.72
CA SER A 93 -1.17 -18.62 -21.30
C SER A 93 -1.30 -20.12 -21.02
N SER A 94 -1.49 -20.96 -22.04
CA SER A 94 -1.47 -22.42 -21.88
C SER A 94 -0.06 -22.99 -21.85
N MET A 95 0.93 -22.23 -22.32
CA MET A 95 2.35 -22.59 -22.37
C MET A 95 3.12 -22.03 -21.17
N LEU A 96 2.91 -20.76 -20.82
CA LEU A 96 3.55 -20.12 -19.67
C LEU A 96 2.71 -19.00 -19.07
N SER A 97 3.06 -18.62 -17.85
CA SER A 97 2.70 -17.31 -17.28
C SER A 97 3.96 -16.47 -17.08
N ALA A 98 3.82 -15.16 -17.20
CA ALA A 98 4.92 -14.22 -17.04
C ALA A 98 4.62 -13.23 -15.93
N SER A 99 5.60 -12.96 -15.08
CA SER A 99 5.54 -11.91 -14.05
C SER A 99 6.66 -10.91 -14.28
N VAL A 100 6.36 -9.63 -14.00
CA VAL A 100 7.30 -8.53 -14.16
C VAL A 100 7.30 -7.61 -12.94
N THR A 101 8.44 -7.03 -12.63
CA THR A 101 8.59 -5.94 -11.68
C THR A 101 8.55 -4.60 -12.41
N GLY A 102 8.36 -3.50 -11.68
CA GLY A 102 8.35 -2.14 -12.27
C GLY A 102 9.67 -1.69 -12.91
N SER A 103 10.76 -2.46 -12.74
CA SER A 103 12.07 -2.21 -13.35
C SER A 103 12.32 -3.04 -14.61
N ALA A 104 11.39 -3.92 -15.00
CA ALA A 104 11.56 -4.79 -16.15
C ALA A 104 11.71 -3.96 -17.44
N PRO A 105 12.73 -4.21 -18.29
CA PRO A 105 12.87 -3.50 -19.55
C PRO A 105 11.69 -3.80 -20.48
N ALA A 106 11.12 -2.74 -21.07
CA ALA A 106 10.08 -2.87 -22.07
C ALA A 106 10.64 -3.51 -23.35
N GLY A 107 9.90 -4.43 -23.95
CA GLY A 107 10.36 -5.16 -25.13
C GLY A 107 9.51 -6.39 -25.44
N SER A 108 9.84 -7.06 -26.55
CA SER A 108 9.28 -8.36 -26.90
C SER A 108 10.38 -9.42 -26.76
N TYR A 109 10.05 -10.50 -26.04
CA TYR A 109 10.95 -11.60 -25.73
C TYR A 109 10.43 -12.87 -26.38
N ALA A 110 11.19 -13.42 -27.32
CA ALA A 110 10.90 -14.72 -27.92
C ALA A 110 11.29 -15.82 -26.94
N VAL A 111 10.30 -16.55 -26.43
CA VAL A 111 10.48 -17.64 -25.47
C VAL A 111 10.21 -18.97 -26.16
N ASN A 112 11.20 -19.85 -26.19
CA ASN A 112 11.04 -21.21 -26.69
C ASN A 112 11.41 -22.22 -25.60
N VAL A 113 10.43 -22.99 -25.14
CA VAL A 113 10.58 -24.01 -24.09
C VAL A 113 10.72 -25.37 -24.76
N THR A 114 11.87 -26.00 -24.57
CA THR A 114 12.18 -27.31 -25.16
C THR A 114 12.00 -28.44 -24.16
N GLN A 115 12.06 -28.16 -22.86
CA GLN A 115 11.94 -29.16 -21.80
C GLN A 115 11.39 -28.55 -20.51
N LEU A 116 10.52 -29.29 -19.81
CA LEU A 116 10.08 -28.95 -18.46
C LEU A 116 10.99 -29.61 -17.42
N ALA A 117 11.12 -28.94 -16.28
CA ALA A 117 11.77 -29.51 -15.11
C ALA A 117 10.94 -30.67 -14.56
N GLN A 118 11.63 -31.72 -14.13
CA GLN A 118 11.03 -32.85 -13.43
C GLN A 118 11.83 -33.17 -12.18
N SER A 119 11.15 -33.76 -11.20
CA SER A 119 11.75 -34.30 -9.99
C SER A 119 11.93 -35.80 -10.15
N GLN A 120 12.99 -36.35 -9.56
CA GLN A 120 13.21 -37.79 -9.60
C GLN A 120 12.10 -38.53 -8.82
N VAL A 121 11.65 -39.66 -9.38
CA VAL A 121 10.71 -40.59 -8.74
C VAL A 121 11.32 -41.98 -8.73
N LEU A 122 11.44 -42.57 -7.55
CA LEU A 122 11.89 -43.94 -7.32
C LEU A 122 10.75 -44.81 -6.79
N ALA A 123 10.63 -46.03 -7.30
CA ALA A 123 9.64 -47.01 -6.84
C ALA A 123 10.33 -48.27 -6.29
N ALA A 124 9.93 -48.68 -5.09
CA ALA A 124 10.40 -49.91 -4.48
C ALA A 124 9.70 -51.14 -5.08
N GLN A 125 10.21 -52.33 -4.78
CA GLN A 125 9.52 -53.58 -5.10
C GLN A 125 8.19 -53.68 -4.34
N GLY A 126 7.18 -54.23 -5.02
CA GLY A 126 5.83 -54.37 -4.47
C GLY A 126 5.76 -55.31 -3.27
N GLN A 127 4.92 -54.98 -2.30
CA GLN A 127 4.62 -55.78 -1.11
C GLN A 127 3.16 -56.20 -1.11
N THR A 128 2.84 -57.30 -0.43
CA THR A 128 1.46 -57.83 -0.32
C THR A 128 0.58 -57.05 0.65
N SER A 129 1.17 -56.30 1.58
CA SER A 129 0.46 -55.57 2.63
C SER A 129 1.18 -54.26 2.96
N THR A 130 0.42 -53.25 3.37
CA THR A 130 0.96 -51.96 3.84
C THR A 130 1.32 -51.97 5.33
N THR A 131 0.77 -52.91 6.09
CA THR A 131 0.85 -52.98 7.56
C THR A 131 1.62 -54.19 8.07
N THR A 132 2.02 -55.11 7.19
CA THR A 132 2.90 -56.22 7.57
C THR A 132 4.31 -55.70 7.79
N ALA A 133 4.93 -56.15 8.88
CA ALA A 133 6.31 -55.81 9.21
C ALA A 133 7.27 -56.30 8.11
N ILE A 134 8.22 -55.46 7.76
CA ILE A 134 9.30 -55.73 6.81
C ILE A 134 10.59 -55.89 7.59
N GLY A 135 11.30 -56.99 7.35
CA GLY A 135 12.50 -57.34 8.08
C GLY A 135 12.23 -57.79 9.52
N SER A 136 13.30 -57.83 10.31
CA SER A 136 13.34 -58.34 11.69
C SER A 136 12.83 -57.35 12.74
N GLY A 137 12.69 -56.07 12.39
CA GLY A 137 12.40 -54.99 13.34
C GLY A 137 13.65 -54.46 14.07
N ALA A 138 14.85 -54.89 13.67
CA ALA A 138 16.10 -54.31 14.16
C ALA A 138 16.19 -52.82 13.79
N SER A 139 16.76 -52.02 14.71
CA SER A 139 16.97 -50.59 14.49
C SER A 139 17.81 -50.37 13.22
N THR A 140 17.20 -49.70 12.26
CA THR A 140 17.71 -49.51 10.90
C THR A 140 17.76 -48.02 10.59
N THR A 141 18.92 -47.54 10.18
CA THR A 141 19.11 -46.16 9.74
C THR A 141 18.96 -46.09 8.22
N ILE A 142 18.06 -45.24 7.74
CA ILE A 142 17.89 -44.93 6.31
C ILE A 142 18.35 -43.48 6.11
N SER A 143 19.38 -43.29 5.29
CA SER A 143 19.98 -41.97 5.01
C SER A 143 19.74 -41.55 3.57
N PHE A 144 19.29 -40.31 3.38
CA PHE A 144 19.00 -39.68 2.10
C PHE A 144 20.02 -38.59 1.80
N SER A 145 20.53 -38.61 0.58
CA SER A 145 21.35 -37.56 0.00
C SER A 145 20.95 -37.33 -1.44
N PHE A 146 21.19 -36.12 -1.95
CA PHE A 146 20.81 -35.73 -3.30
C PHE A 146 22.02 -35.30 -4.10
N GLY A 147 21.95 -35.39 -5.42
CA GLY A 147 23.09 -35.09 -6.27
C GLY A 147 22.77 -35.15 -7.74
N THR A 148 23.84 -35.11 -8.53
CA THR A 148 23.78 -35.23 -9.98
C THR A 148 24.39 -36.56 -10.39
N VAL A 149 23.69 -37.29 -11.25
CA VAL A 149 24.23 -38.49 -11.91
C VAL A 149 24.89 -38.06 -13.22
N SER A 150 26.11 -38.52 -13.47
CA SER A 150 26.84 -38.20 -14.70
C SER A 150 27.52 -39.42 -15.30
N GLY A 151 27.57 -39.47 -16.63
CA GLY A 151 28.04 -40.64 -17.38
C GLY A 151 27.10 -41.83 -17.28
N GLY A 152 27.48 -42.94 -17.91
CA GLY A 152 26.71 -44.18 -17.93
C GLY A 152 25.47 -44.14 -18.82
N SER A 153 24.58 -45.12 -18.62
CA SER A 153 23.29 -45.21 -19.31
C SER A 153 22.21 -45.69 -18.36
N LEU A 154 21.00 -45.11 -18.49
CA LEU A 154 19.81 -45.52 -17.75
C LEU A 154 19.00 -46.49 -18.62
N SER A 155 18.78 -47.71 -18.12
CA SER A 155 17.93 -48.70 -18.80
C SER A 155 17.12 -49.48 -17.76
N GLY A 156 15.82 -49.65 -18.00
CA GLY A 156 14.92 -50.29 -17.04
C GLY A 156 14.88 -49.61 -15.67
N GLY A 157 15.09 -48.28 -15.62
CA GLY A 157 15.14 -47.51 -14.38
C GLY A 157 16.37 -47.74 -13.51
N LYS A 158 17.46 -48.28 -14.09
CA LYS A 158 18.75 -48.48 -13.40
C LYS A 158 19.93 -47.96 -14.21
N TYR A 159 20.85 -47.28 -13.54
CA TYR A 159 22.07 -46.76 -14.14
C TYR A 159 23.14 -47.84 -14.26
N THR A 160 23.88 -47.84 -15.36
CA THR A 160 25.09 -48.65 -15.54
C THR A 160 26.27 -47.74 -15.91
N GLY A 161 27.39 -47.87 -15.21
CA GLY A 161 28.61 -47.08 -15.47
C GLY A 161 28.46 -45.58 -15.17
N SER A 162 27.52 -45.21 -14.29
CA SER A 162 27.32 -43.82 -13.88
C SER A 162 28.18 -43.44 -12.68
N THR A 163 28.31 -42.14 -12.45
CA THR A 163 28.91 -41.57 -11.24
C THR A 163 27.89 -40.70 -10.54
N PHE A 164 27.97 -40.61 -9.22
CA PHE A 164 27.10 -39.76 -8.40
C PHE A 164 27.92 -38.68 -7.71
N THR A 165 27.57 -37.42 -7.96
CA THR A 165 28.17 -36.26 -7.28
C THR A 165 27.12 -35.63 -6.38
N GLN A 166 27.34 -35.68 -5.06
CA GLN A 166 26.42 -35.12 -4.07
C GLN A 166 26.29 -33.60 -4.20
N ASN A 167 25.07 -33.08 -4.09
CA ASN A 167 24.76 -31.68 -3.93
C ASN A 167 24.46 -31.38 -2.45
N GLY A 168 25.45 -30.82 -1.74
CA GLY A 168 25.33 -30.49 -0.31
C GLY A 168 24.34 -29.38 0.02
N ASN A 169 23.81 -28.67 -0.99
CA ASN A 169 22.85 -27.58 -0.78
C ASN A 169 21.40 -28.07 -0.68
N LEU A 170 21.14 -29.33 -1.01
CA LEU A 170 19.81 -29.93 -0.88
C LEU A 170 19.65 -30.58 0.50
N ALA A 171 18.47 -30.40 1.09
CA ALA A 171 18.13 -30.99 2.37
C ALA A 171 18.23 -32.53 2.26
N GLY A 172 18.98 -33.14 3.17
CA GLY A 172 19.11 -34.60 3.32
C GLY A 172 19.26 -34.94 4.80
N GLY A 173 19.43 -36.22 5.12
CA GLY A 173 19.55 -36.66 6.50
C GLY A 173 19.07 -38.10 6.68
N SER A 174 18.82 -38.50 7.92
CA SER A 174 18.49 -39.89 8.23
C SER A 174 17.25 -40.04 9.09
N ILE A 175 16.53 -41.14 8.90
CA ILE A 175 15.48 -41.62 9.80
C ILE A 175 15.86 -42.96 10.41
N THR A 176 15.26 -43.28 11.55
CA THR A 176 15.35 -44.59 12.18
C THR A 176 14.05 -45.35 11.98
N ILE A 177 14.17 -46.58 11.48
CA ILE A 177 13.10 -47.56 11.37
C ILE A 177 13.38 -48.69 12.36
N ASP A 178 12.40 -49.07 13.16
CA ASP A 178 12.47 -50.17 14.13
C ASP A 178 11.14 -50.94 14.17
N SER A 179 10.98 -51.85 15.13
CA SER A 179 9.78 -52.69 15.26
C SER A 179 8.46 -51.91 15.45
N SER A 180 8.51 -50.62 15.80
CA SER A 180 7.32 -49.77 15.94
C SER A 180 6.80 -49.21 14.61
N ASN A 181 7.66 -49.10 13.59
CA ASN A 181 7.35 -48.43 12.33
C ASN A 181 7.91 -49.12 11.07
N ASN A 182 8.41 -50.36 11.16
CA ASN A 182 8.95 -51.16 10.05
C ASN A 182 7.88 -51.75 9.12
N THR A 183 6.81 -51.03 8.84
CA THR A 183 5.80 -51.37 7.82
C THR A 183 5.92 -50.41 6.65
N LEU A 184 5.34 -50.69 5.46
CA LEU A 184 5.35 -49.69 4.38
C LEU A 184 4.71 -48.37 4.83
N ALA A 185 3.60 -48.44 5.57
CA ALA A 185 2.93 -47.26 6.11
C ALA A 185 3.82 -46.51 7.12
N GLY A 186 4.45 -47.24 8.05
CA GLY A 186 5.35 -46.63 9.04
C GLY A 186 6.59 -45.99 8.40
N ILE A 187 7.19 -46.61 7.39
CA ILE A 187 8.33 -46.06 6.65
C ILE A 187 7.92 -44.78 5.91
N ARG A 188 6.77 -44.79 5.21
CA ARG A 188 6.21 -43.59 4.55
C ARG A 188 6.06 -42.44 5.55
N ASP A 189 5.42 -42.72 6.68
CA ASP A 189 5.11 -41.71 7.69
C ASP A 189 6.37 -41.15 8.35
N ALA A 190 7.38 -42.01 8.61
CA ALA A 190 8.68 -41.61 9.11
C ALA A 190 9.42 -40.68 8.12
N ILE A 191 9.43 -41.00 6.82
CA ILE A 191 10.05 -40.16 5.79
C ILE A 191 9.37 -38.80 5.72
N ASN A 192 8.04 -38.79 5.60
CA ASN A 192 7.27 -37.54 5.45
C ASN A 192 7.35 -36.64 6.69
N SER A 193 7.46 -37.22 7.89
CA SER A 193 7.59 -36.46 9.14
C SER A 193 8.97 -35.84 9.31
N ALA A 194 10.01 -36.39 8.68
CA ALA A 194 11.39 -35.95 8.85
C ALA A 194 11.79 -34.77 7.95
N ASN A 195 10.97 -34.40 6.96
CA ASN A 195 11.21 -33.28 6.04
C ASN A 195 12.61 -33.29 5.38
N LEU A 196 13.06 -34.47 4.93
CA LEU A 196 14.42 -34.70 4.42
C LEU A 196 14.56 -34.45 2.92
N GLY A 197 13.75 -33.56 2.34
CA GLY A 197 13.76 -33.31 0.89
C GLY A 197 13.12 -34.41 0.04
N VAL A 198 12.51 -35.45 0.64
CA VAL A 198 11.78 -36.54 -0.02
C VAL A 198 10.32 -36.55 0.42
N SER A 199 9.40 -36.79 -0.51
CA SER A 199 8.02 -37.18 -0.22
C SER A 199 7.83 -38.66 -0.50
N ALA A 200 7.28 -39.39 0.47
CA ALA A 200 6.96 -40.80 0.36
C ALA A 200 5.45 -41.01 0.19
N SER A 201 5.07 -41.93 -0.69
CA SER A 201 3.69 -42.37 -0.89
C SER A 201 3.64 -43.89 -1.10
N ILE A 202 2.45 -44.47 -1.00
CA ILE A 202 2.22 -45.89 -1.33
C ILE A 202 1.26 -45.95 -2.50
N VAL A 203 1.71 -46.56 -3.61
CA VAL A 203 0.89 -46.80 -4.80
C VAL A 203 0.46 -48.25 -4.82
N ASN A 204 -0.84 -48.49 -5.03
CA ASN A 204 -1.38 -49.81 -5.33
C ASN A 204 -1.41 -49.98 -6.85
N ASP A 205 -0.54 -50.85 -7.40
CA ASP A 205 -0.41 -51.09 -8.83
C ASP A 205 -1.35 -52.19 -9.38
N GLY A 206 -2.17 -52.80 -8.52
CA GLY A 206 -3.10 -53.87 -8.87
C GLY A 206 -2.47 -55.25 -9.12
N SER A 207 -1.15 -55.41 -8.92
CA SER A 207 -0.46 -56.70 -9.07
C SER A 207 -0.65 -57.63 -7.87
N GLY A 208 -0.06 -58.84 -7.90
CA GLY A 208 -0.09 -59.80 -6.80
C GLY A 208 0.67 -59.37 -5.54
N SER A 209 1.52 -58.35 -5.63
CA SER A 209 2.14 -57.67 -4.49
C SER A 209 1.99 -56.16 -4.70
N PRO A 210 0.76 -55.64 -4.50
CA PRO A 210 0.34 -54.42 -5.17
C PRO A 210 0.95 -53.14 -4.60
N TYR A 211 1.41 -53.16 -3.35
CA TYR A 211 1.78 -51.94 -2.63
C TYR A 211 3.25 -51.60 -2.81
N ARG A 212 3.54 -50.48 -3.48
CA ARG A 212 4.90 -49.97 -3.69
C ARG A 212 5.12 -48.69 -2.92
N LEU A 213 6.22 -48.61 -2.17
CA LEU A 213 6.72 -47.33 -1.68
C LEU A 213 7.26 -46.54 -2.88
N VAL A 214 6.72 -45.34 -3.07
CA VAL A 214 7.17 -44.40 -4.11
C VAL A 214 7.76 -43.18 -3.41
N LEU A 215 9.01 -42.88 -3.74
CA LEU A 215 9.79 -41.78 -3.20
C LEU A 215 9.97 -40.74 -4.29
N THR A 216 9.55 -39.50 -4.03
CA THR A 216 9.67 -38.38 -4.95
C THR A 216 10.57 -37.32 -4.32
N SER A 217 11.56 -36.85 -5.06
CA SER A 217 12.36 -35.71 -4.63
C SER A 217 11.48 -34.46 -4.57
N THR A 218 11.58 -33.69 -3.48
CA THR A 218 10.88 -32.39 -3.37
C THR A 218 11.61 -31.29 -4.13
N ALA A 219 12.88 -31.51 -4.49
CA ALA A 219 13.62 -30.69 -5.43
C ALA A 219 13.34 -31.15 -6.87
N GLY A 220 13.33 -30.22 -7.82
CA GLY A 220 13.35 -30.53 -9.24
C GLY A 220 14.77 -30.41 -9.80
N GLY A 221 14.93 -30.82 -11.05
CA GLY A 221 16.19 -30.61 -11.76
C GLY A 221 17.11 -31.82 -11.75
N SER A 222 18.18 -31.73 -12.54
CA SER A 222 19.18 -32.78 -12.70
C SER A 222 20.02 -33.07 -11.46
N SER A 223 19.98 -32.16 -10.46
CA SER A 223 20.67 -32.34 -9.18
C SER A 223 19.77 -32.90 -8.08
N SER A 224 18.56 -33.33 -8.43
CA SER A 224 17.55 -33.88 -7.51
C SER A 224 17.64 -35.41 -7.34
N GLU A 225 18.66 -36.05 -7.92
CA GLU A 225 18.82 -37.51 -7.91
C GLU A 225 19.17 -38.00 -6.49
N MET A 226 18.44 -39.01 -6.02
CA MET A 226 18.55 -39.57 -4.68
C MET A 226 19.60 -40.68 -4.61
N LYS A 227 20.39 -40.62 -3.55
CA LYS A 227 21.15 -41.74 -3.00
C LYS A 227 20.63 -42.06 -1.61
N ILE A 228 20.16 -43.29 -1.45
CA ILE A 228 19.54 -43.86 -0.25
C ILE A 228 20.43 -44.97 0.29
N SER A 229 20.99 -44.77 1.47
CA SER A 229 21.82 -45.76 2.17
C SER A 229 21.07 -46.35 3.35
N VAL A 230 21.07 -47.67 3.46
CA VAL A 230 20.36 -48.40 4.53
C VAL A 230 21.34 -49.26 5.32
N SER A 231 21.33 -49.11 6.64
CA SER A 231 22.20 -49.87 7.56
C SER A 231 21.40 -50.38 8.76
N GLY A 232 21.51 -51.68 9.07
CA GLY A 232 20.76 -52.34 10.15
C GLY A 232 20.14 -53.65 9.69
N ASP A 233 18.95 -53.58 9.08
CA ASP A 233 18.22 -54.75 8.58
C ASP A 233 18.46 -55.03 7.08
N SER A 234 18.85 -56.27 6.74
CA SER A 234 19.16 -56.68 5.36
C SER A 234 17.95 -56.72 4.42
N THR A 235 16.74 -56.93 4.96
CA THR A 235 15.49 -56.94 4.18
C THR A 235 15.14 -55.52 3.76
N LEU A 236 15.23 -54.56 4.69
CA LEU A 236 15.06 -53.14 4.38
C LEU A 236 16.17 -52.63 3.45
N GLN A 237 17.41 -53.09 3.63
CA GLN A 237 18.51 -52.77 2.73
C GLN A 237 18.23 -53.25 1.30
N SER A 238 17.74 -54.48 1.16
CA SER A 238 17.35 -55.08 -0.14
C SER A 238 16.13 -54.41 -0.78
N LEU A 239 15.30 -53.74 0.02
CA LEU A 239 14.12 -53.02 -0.47
C LEU A 239 14.44 -51.58 -0.90
N LEU A 240 15.28 -50.87 -0.15
CA LEU A 240 15.38 -49.40 -0.21
C LEU A 240 16.74 -48.84 -0.56
N SER A 241 17.81 -49.65 -0.63
CA SER A 241 19.12 -49.10 -1.00
C SER A 241 19.13 -48.63 -2.45
N GLN A 242 19.57 -47.39 -2.67
CA GLN A 242 19.73 -46.80 -3.98
C GLN A 242 21.02 -45.99 -4.02
N ASP A 243 21.93 -46.38 -4.88
CA ASP A 243 23.10 -45.60 -5.26
C ASP A 243 23.24 -45.67 -6.77
N PRO A 244 23.05 -44.57 -7.52
CA PRO A 244 23.20 -44.56 -8.97
C PRO A 244 24.57 -45.10 -9.46
N ALA A 245 25.62 -44.96 -8.64
CA ALA A 245 26.96 -45.48 -8.90
C ALA A 245 27.23 -46.86 -8.27
N GLY A 246 26.23 -47.49 -7.66
CA GLY A 246 26.35 -48.73 -6.91
C GLY A 246 25.06 -49.56 -6.89
N THR A 247 24.66 -50.01 -5.70
CA THR A 247 23.46 -50.87 -5.51
C THR A 247 22.18 -50.11 -5.79
N GLN A 248 21.35 -50.60 -6.72
CA GLN A 248 20.09 -49.98 -7.11
C GLN A 248 18.93 -50.97 -6.97
N ASN A 249 18.29 -50.95 -5.80
CA ASN A 249 17.16 -51.82 -5.49
C ASN A 249 15.82 -51.19 -5.87
N LEU A 250 15.76 -49.86 -6.00
CA LEU A 250 14.59 -49.17 -6.53
C LEU A 250 14.67 -49.07 -8.06
N THR A 251 13.51 -48.85 -8.67
CA THR A 251 13.38 -48.53 -10.10
C THR A 251 13.11 -47.05 -10.25
N GLU A 252 13.92 -46.37 -11.06
CA GLU A 252 13.67 -44.99 -11.44
C GLU A 252 12.53 -44.91 -12.45
N VAL A 253 11.44 -44.26 -12.04
CA VAL A 253 10.22 -44.06 -12.85
C VAL A 253 10.31 -42.75 -13.62
N THR A 254 10.91 -41.73 -13.02
CA THR A 254 11.11 -40.41 -13.61
C THR A 254 12.48 -39.91 -13.19
N THR A 255 13.26 -39.40 -14.15
CA THR A 255 14.58 -38.81 -13.90
C THR A 255 14.45 -37.34 -13.57
N GLY A 256 15.22 -36.86 -12.59
CA GLY A 256 15.34 -35.44 -12.33
C GLY A 256 15.98 -34.73 -13.52
N GLN A 257 15.32 -33.70 -14.05
CA GLN A 257 15.85 -32.93 -15.17
C GLN A 257 15.48 -31.46 -15.05
N ASN A 258 16.34 -30.58 -15.57
CA ASN A 258 16.09 -29.14 -15.57
C ASN A 258 15.08 -28.75 -16.65
N ALA A 259 14.34 -27.67 -16.43
CA ALA A 259 13.66 -26.97 -17.49
C ALA A 259 14.72 -26.36 -18.42
N LEU A 260 14.49 -26.47 -19.73
CA LEU A 260 15.34 -25.90 -20.76
C LEU A 260 14.50 -25.00 -21.66
N ALA A 261 14.96 -23.77 -21.85
CA ALA A 261 14.34 -22.81 -22.73
C ALA A 261 15.39 -21.91 -23.40
N THR A 262 14.94 -21.11 -24.37
CA THR A 262 15.71 -19.99 -24.88
C THR A 262 14.91 -18.70 -24.77
N ILE A 263 15.57 -17.60 -24.41
CA ILE A 263 15.02 -16.24 -24.39
C ILE A 263 15.80 -15.43 -25.41
N ASN A 264 15.13 -14.99 -26.49
CA ASN A 264 15.80 -14.35 -27.64
C ASN A 264 16.98 -15.18 -28.19
N GLY A 265 16.86 -16.51 -28.17
CA GLY A 265 17.90 -17.44 -28.60
C GLY A 265 19.00 -17.73 -27.57
N ILE A 266 19.02 -17.03 -26.42
CA ILE A 266 19.96 -17.31 -25.33
C ILE A 266 19.44 -18.48 -24.51
N ALA A 267 20.23 -19.54 -24.39
CA ALA A 267 19.86 -20.73 -23.61
C ALA A 267 19.77 -20.42 -22.12
N VAL A 268 18.69 -20.87 -21.49
CA VAL A 268 18.44 -20.73 -20.06
C VAL A 268 17.95 -22.06 -19.49
N GLN A 269 18.38 -22.37 -18.27
CA GLN A 269 17.99 -23.58 -17.56
C GLN A 269 17.56 -23.26 -16.14
N SER A 270 16.64 -24.06 -15.60
CA SER A 270 16.21 -23.95 -14.21
C SER A 270 15.94 -25.34 -13.62
N PRO A 271 16.26 -25.59 -12.35
CA PRO A 271 15.85 -26.82 -11.67
C PRO A 271 14.32 -26.90 -11.45
N THR A 272 13.59 -25.80 -11.66
CA THR A 272 12.13 -25.77 -11.55
C THR A 272 11.50 -25.33 -12.87
N ASN A 273 10.17 -25.45 -12.96
CA ASN A 273 9.42 -24.87 -14.07
C ASN A 273 9.31 -23.34 -13.99
N THR A 274 10.01 -22.68 -13.06
CA THR A 274 10.10 -21.22 -13.00
C THR A 274 11.49 -20.78 -13.42
N LEU A 275 11.53 -19.98 -14.49
CA LEU A 275 12.68 -19.23 -14.97
C LEU A 275 12.69 -17.87 -14.26
N SER A 276 13.35 -17.81 -13.10
CA SER A 276 13.39 -16.61 -12.26
C SER A 276 14.40 -15.59 -12.77
N ASN A 277 13.97 -14.33 -12.90
CA ASN A 277 14.83 -13.17 -13.24
C ASN A 277 15.76 -13.39 -14.45
N VAL A 278 15.28 -14.13 -15.46
CA VAL A 278 16.08 -14.49 -16.65
C VAL A 278 16.28 -13.31 -17.60
N VAL A 279 15.40 -12.33 -17.51
CA VAL A 279 15.62 -10.94 -17.89
C VAL A 279 15.40 -10.13 -16.62
N ASP A 280 16.18 -9.08 -16.39
CA ASP A 280 16.07 -8.29 -15.18
C ASP A 280 14.61 -7.85 -14.92
N GLY A 281 14.11 -8.14 -13.73
CA GLY A 281 12.73 -7.89 -13.34
C GLY A 281 11.68 -8.81 -13.96
N THR A 282 12.03 -9.83 -14.75
CA THR A 282 11.07 -10.71 -15.46
C THR A 282 11.27 -12.19 -15.11
N SER A 283 10.17 -12.87 -14.78
CA SER A 283 10.17 -14.33 -14.55
C SER A 283 9.10 -15.03 -15.37
N PHE A 284 9.39 -16.27 -15.79
CA PHE A 284 8.45 -17.10 -16.56
C PHE A 284 8.18 -18.42 -15.84
N THR A 285 6.92 -18.74 -15.59
CA THR A 285 6.52 -20.06 -15.08
C THR A 285 5.96 -20.89 -16.23
N LEU A 286 6.67 -21.96 -16.56
CA LEU A 286 6.45 -22.84 -17.69
C LEU A 286 5.41 -23.91 -17.34
N SER A 287 4.54 -24.22 -18.30
CA SER A 287 3.51 -25.25 -18.16
C SER A 287 3.55 -26.26 -19.30
N LYS A 288 4.06 -25.87 -20.48
CA LYS A 288 4.23 -26.75 -21.64
C LYS A 288 5.46 -26.36 -22.46
N THR A 289 5.93 -27.30 -23.28
CA THR A 289 6.91 -27.02 -24.34
C THR A 289 6.23 -26.29 -25.51
N GLY A 290 7.00 -25.51 -26.28
CA GLY A 290 6.49 -24.71 -27.39
C GLY A 290 7.23 -23.38 -27.53
N SER A 291 6.73 -22.51 -28.42
CA SER A 291 7.28 -21.16 -28.63
C SER A 291 6.19 -20.10 -28.50
N THR A 292 6.51 -18.98 -27.83
CA THR A 292 5.61 -17.84 -27.68
C THR A 292 6.40 -16.54 -27.54
N ASN A 293 5.77 -15.40 -27.81
CA ASN A 293 6.38 -14.08 -27.60
C ASN A 293 5.77 -13.43 -26.37
N VAL A 294 6.61 -12.99 -25.44
CA VAL A 294 6.18 -12.21 -24.27
C VAL A 294 6.47 -10.74 -24.51
N THR A 295 5.46 -9.89 -24.48
CA THR A 295 5.60 -8.45 -24.57
C THR A 295 5.53 -7.83 -23.19
N VAL A 296 6.61 -7.17 -22.76
CA VAL A 296 6.66 -6.35 -21.55
C VAL A 296 6.47 -4.89 -21.94
N ALA A 297 5.45 -4.25 -21.38
CA ALA A 297 5.13 -2.86 -21.61
C ALA A 297 4.59 -2.21 -20.34
N ASN A 298 4.47 -0.87 -20.35
CA ASN A 298 3.82 -0.15 -19.28
C ASN A 298 2.35 -0.59 -19.13
N ASP A 299 1.90 -0.76 -17.89
CA ASP A 299 0.51 -1.05 -17.56
C ASP A 299 -0.24 0.25 -17.22
N PRO A 300 -1.06 0.78 -18.14
CA PRO A 300 -1.78 2.02 -17.88
C PRO A 300 -2.93 1.83 -16.88
N THR A 301 -3.31 0.59 -16.53
CA THR A 301 -4.55 0.30 -15.80
C THR A 301 -4.61 1.01 -14.45
N ALA A 302 -3.53 0.93 -13.66
CA ALA A 302 -3.45 1.58 -12.36
C ALA A 302 -3.52 3.11 -12.49
N THR A 303 -2.80 3.69 -13.45
CA THR A 303 -2.82 5.13 -13.72
C THR A 303 -4.19 5.60 -14.19
N THR A 304 -4.80 4.94 -15.18
CA THR A 304 -6.13 5.29 -15.71
C THR A 304 -7.18 5.22 -14.61
N THR A 305 -7.10 4.23 -13.71
CA THR A 305 -7.98 4.13 -12.54
C THR A 305 -7.77 5.28 -11.57
N ALA A 306 -6.52 5.64 -11.25
CA ALA A 306 -6.20 6.75 -10.36
C ALA A 306 -6.71 8.10 -10.91
N VAL A 307 -6.51 8.37 -12.20
CA VAL A 307 -7.02 9.59 -12.86
C VAL A 307 -8.54 9.60 -12.91
N THR A 308 -9.19 8.46 -13.18
CA THR A 308 -10.66 8.36 -13.15
C THR A 308 -11.21 8.64 -11.76
N ASN A 309 -10.58 8.10 -10.71
CA ASN A 309 -10.98 8.36 -9.32
C ASN A 309 -10.79 9.82 -8.92
N PHE A 310 -9.72 10.46 -9.39
CA PHE A 310 -9.52 11.91 -9.25
C PHE A 310 -10.66 12.72 -9.90
N VAL A 311 -11.00 12.40 -11.15
CA VAL A 311 -12.11 13.06 -11.87
C VAL A 311 -13.43 12.87 -11.13
N ASN A 312 -13.72 11.66 -10.66
CA ASN A 312 -14.93 11.35 -9.90
C ASN A 312 -14.98 12.11 -8.57
N GLY A 313 -13.87 12.14 -7.82
CA GLY A 313 -13.77 12.86 -6.56
C GLY A 313 -13.95 14.37 -6.73
N TYR A 314 -13.32 14.95 -7.76
CA TYR A 314 -13.51 16.34 -8.12
C TYR A 314 -14.97 16.62 -8.52
N ASN A 315 -15.59 15.76 -9.34
CA ASN A 315 -16.96 15.92 -9.79
C ASN A 315 -17.98 15.84 -8.65
N ALA A 316 -17.75 14.95 -7.67
CA ALA A 316 -18.57 14.88 -6.47
C ALA A 316 -18.49 16.19 -5.66
N LEU A 317 -17.29 16.72 -5.45
CA LEU A 317 -17.08 18.00 -4.78
C LEU A 317 -17.75 19.15 -5.56
N ARG A 318 -17.56 19.20 -6.88
CA ARG A 318 -18.13 20.24 -7.75
C ARG A 318 -19.66 20.20 -7.74
N THR A 319 -20.26 19.01 -7.80
CA THR A 319 -21.72 18.82 -7.74
C THR A 319 -22.27 19.31 -6.40
N GLN A 320 -21.60 18.99 -5.30
CA GLN A 320 -21.98 19.47 -3.98
C GLN A 320 -21.89 21.01 -3.90
N LEU A 321 -20.80 21.60 -4.39
CA LEU A 321 -20.63 23.06 -4.43
C LEU A 321 -21.72 23.74 -5.26
N ASN A 322 -22.04 23.20 -6.43
CA ASN A 322 -23.11 23.72 -7.29
C ASN A 322 -24.47 23.66 -6.57
N SER A 323 -24.79 22.52 -5.93
CA SER A 323 -26.03 22.35 -5.16
C SER A 323 -26.14 23.33 -3.99
N LEU A 324 -25.05 23.51 -3.23
CA LEU A 324 -25.04 24.38 -2.06
C LEU A 324 -25.09 25.87 -2.42
N THR A 325 -24.57 26.28 -3.57
CA THR A 325 -24.45 27.69 -3.97
C THR A 325 -25.46 28.12 -5.04
N ASN A 326 -26.32 27.21 -5.50
CA ASN A 326 -27.31 27.48 -6.55
C ASN A 326 -28.20 28.68 -6.21
N ILE A 327 -28.40 29.56 -7.19
CA ILE A 327 -29.34 30.68 -7.11
C ILE A 327 -30.39 30.49 -8.20
N ASP A 328 -31.60 30.16 -7.78
CA ASP A 328 -32.78 30.09 -8.66
C ASP A 328 -33.51 31.44 -8.61
N THR A 329 -33.43 32.18 -9.72
CA THR A 329 -34.08 33.49 -9.87
C THR A 329 -35.59 33.38 -10.08
N ALA A 330 -36.11 32.21 -10.46
CA ALA A 330 -37.53 31.97 -10.66
C ALA A 330 -38.22 31.53 -9.36
N ASN A 331 -37.56 30.73 -8.53
CA ASN A 331 -38.08 30.31 -7.22
C ASN A 331 -36.98 30.26 -6.15
N LYS A 332 -36.98 31.27 -5.26
CA LYS A 332 -36.01 31.37 -4.15
C LYS A 332 -36.05 30.18 -3.18
N ALA A 333 -37.14 29.40 -3.14
CA ALA A 333 -37.21 28.19 -2.31
C ALA A 333 -36.29 27.07 -2.81
N ASN A 334 -35.81 27.14 -4.06
CA ASN A 334 -34.87 26.19 -4.65
C ASN A 334 -33.40 26.64 -4.52
N ASN A 335 -33.14 27.76 -3.83
CA ASN A 335 -31.78 28.22 -3.59
C ASN A 335 -31.03 27.22 -2.71
N GLY A 336 -29.75 27.04 -3.00
CA GLY A 336 -28.86 26.28 -2.13
C GLY A 336 -28.71 26.96 -0.76
N PRO A 337 -28.41 26.21 0.32
CA PRO A 337 -28.24 26.79 1.65
C PRO A 337 -27.15 27.89 1.75
N LEU A 338 -26.16 27.85 0.87
CA LEU A 338 -25.05 28.81 0.77
C LEU A 338 -25.20 29.75 -0.43
N ALA A 339 -26.42 29.91 -0.95
CA ALA A 339 -26.71 30.81 -2.06
C ALA A 339 -26.29 32.26 -1.70
N GLY A 340 -25.44 32.84 -2.55
CA GLY A 340 -24.93 34.21 -2.36
C GLY A 340 -23.76 34.33 -1.37
N ASP A 341 -23.33 33.24 -0.76
CA ASP A 341 -22.17 33.25 0.13
C ASP A 341 -20.86 33.53 -0.64
N VAL A 342 -20.09 34.51 -0.17
CA VAL A 342 -18.90 35.01 -0.85
C VAL A 342 -17.68 34.13 -0.56
N SER A 343 -17.61 33.52 0.63
CA SER A 343 -16.49 32.65 1.01
C SER A 343 -16.52 31.35 0.19
N THR A 344 -17.70 30.72 0.04
CA THR A 344 -17.88 29.52 -0.79
C THR A 344 -17.62 29.78 -2.29
N LYS A 345 -17.93 30.98 -2.80
CA LYS A 345 -17.54 31.38 -4.17
C LYS A 345 -16.02 31.54 -4.32
N THR A 346 -15.37 32.12 -3.32
CA THR A 346 -13.90 32.25 -3.30
C THR A 346 -13.22 30.89 -3.28
N LEU A 347 -13.76 29.95 -2.49
CA LEU A 347 -13.35 28.55 -2.47
C LEU A 347 -13.45 27.88 -3.85
N ILE A 348 -14.58 28.05 -4.54
CA ILE A 348 -14.78 27.53 -5.90
C ILE A 348 -13.70 28.04 -6.84
N ASN A 349 -13.39 29.34 -6.78
CA ASN A 349 -12.37 29.96 -7.62
C ASN A 349 -10.98 29.39 -7.30
N GLN A 350 -10.60 29.27 -6.02
CA GLN A 350 -9.30 28.70 -5.64
C GLN A 350 -9.09 27.26 -6.15
N ILE A 351 -10.16 26.45 -6.14
CA ILE A 351 -10.13 25.08 -6.67
C ILE A 351 -10.02 25.12 -8.20
N THR A 352 -10.78 25.99 -8.86
CA THR A 352 -10.80 26.09 -10.33
C THR A 352 -9.49 26.68 -10.87
N ASP A 353 -8.85 27.59 -10.15
CA ASP A 353 -7.58 28.21 -10.52
C ASP A 353 -6.46 27.17 -10.64
N VAL A 354 -6.48 26.12 -9.80
CA VAL A 354 -5.53 25.01 -9.91
C VAL A 354 -5.63 24.34 -11.28
N LEU A 355 -6.84 24.08 -11.79
CA LEU A 355 -7.05 23.47 -13.13
C LEU A 355 -6.49 24.32 -14.27
N GLY A 356 -6.49 25.64 -14.09
CA GLY A 356 -5.99 26.60 -15.08
C GLY A 356 -4.47 26.73 -15.10
N GLN A 357 -3.75 26.20 -14.11
CA GLN A 357 -2.29 26.26 -14.08
C GLN A 357 -1.69 25.32 -15.12
N ALA A 358 -0.65 25.79 -15.81
CA ALA A 358 0.20 24.91 -16.61
C ALA A 358 1.07 24.07 -15.66
N VAL A 359 0.92 22.76 -15.72
CA VAL A 359 1.59 21.80 -14.84
C VAL A 359 2.13 20.67 -15.69
N GLY A 360 3.31 20.15 -15.38
CA GLY A 360 3.95 19.07 -16.14
C GLY A 360 5.11 19.56 -17.01
N ASN A 361 5.55 18.69 -17.92
CA ASN A 361 6.73 18.93 -18.75
C ASN A 361 6.57 18.35 -20.17
N GLY A 362 7.36 18.87 -21.10
CA GLY A 362 7.36 18.42 -22.49
C GLY A 362 6.00 18.59 -23.17
N ASN A 363 5.43 17.49 -23.68
CA ASN A 363 4.19 17.52 -24.45
C ASN A 363 2.91 17.57 -23.60
N TYR A 364 3.01 17.22 -22.31
CA TYR A 364 1.86 17.14 -21.41
C TYR A 364 1.98 18.19 -20.30
N GLN A 365 1.43 19.38 -20.57
CA GLN A 365 1.51 20.55 -19.67
C GLN A 365 0.14 21.01 -19.14
N SER A 366 -0.91 20.24 -19.39
CA SER A 366 -2.29 20.53 -18.92
C SER A 366 -3.14 19.27 -18.88
N LEU A 367 -4.22 19.26 -18.09
CA LEU A 367 -5.18 18.14 -18.06
C LEU A 367 -5.76 17.81 -19.45
N GLY A 368 -6.01 18.83 -20.27
CA GLY A 368 -6.53 18.65 -21.64
C GLY A 368 -5.60 17.85 -22.55
N SER A 369 -4.28 17.96 -22.34
CA SER A 369 -3.26 17.24 -23.14
C SER A 369 -3.30 15.73 -22.93
N VAL A 370 -3.87 15.25 -21.82
CA VAL A 370 -4.04 13.82 -21.51
C VAL A 370 -5.50 13.36 -21.61
N GLY A 371 -6.38 14.19 -22.18
CA GLY A 371 -7.79 13.84 -22.40
C GLY A 371 -8.72 14.12 -21.21
N VAL A 372 -8.30 14.91 -20.22
CA VAL A 372 -9.18 15.39 -19.14
C VAL A 372 -9.63 16.82 -19.46
N THR A 373 -10.93 17.02 -19.64
CA THR A 373 -11.52 18.30 -20.08
C THR A 373 -12.58 18.78 -19.09
N MET A 374 -12.87 20.08 -19.09
CA MET A 374 -13.84 20.69 -18.20
C MET A 374 -15.13 21.03 -18.96
N ASN A 375 -16.27 20.67 -18.37
CA ASN A 375 -17.61 20.96 -18.86
C ASN A 375 -18.06 22.37 -18.45
N SER A 376 -19.16 22.85 -19.04
CA SER A 376 -19.72 24.19 -18.77
C SER A 376 -20.20 24.38 -17.32
N ASP A 377 -20.53 23.30 -16.62
CA ASP A 377 -20.92 23.30 -15.19
C ASP A 377 -19.70 23.25 -14.24
N GLY A 378 -18.49 23.19 -14.80
CA GLY A 378 -17.21 23.09 -14.10
C GLY A 378 -16.86 21.68 -13.63
N THR A 379 -17.62 20.64 -13.99
CA THR A 379 -17.23 19.23 -13.82
C THR A 379 -16.16 18.83 -14.85
N LEU A 380 -15.47 17.72 -14.61
CA LEU A 380 -14.46 17.15 -15.49
C LEU A 380 -15.00 15.92 -16.24
N SER A 381 -14.48 15.69 -17.43
CA SER A 381 -14.70 14.49 -18.23
C SER A 381 -13.36 13.90 -18.69
N VAL A 382 -13.27 12.56 -18.73
CA VAL A 382 -12.06 11.82 -19.10
C VAL A 382 -12.28 11.02 -20.39
N ASP A 383 -11.41 11.24 -21.38
CA ASP A 383 -11.27 10.39 -22.56
C ASP A 383 -10.25 9.29 -22.26
N ASN A 384 -10.75 8.12 -21.83
CA ASN A 384 -9.91 6.99 -21.45
C ASN A 384 -9.02 6.46 -22.59
N THR A 385 -9.42 6.65 -23.84
CA THR A 385 -8.62 6.26 -25.00
C THR A 385 -7.42 7.18 -25.17
N LYS A 386 -7.62 8.50 -25.10
CA LYS A 386 -6.53 9.48 -25.12
C LYS A 386 -5.61 9.34 -23.91
N LEU A 387 -6.19 9.15 -22.73
CA LEU A 387 -5.42 8.97 -21.49
C LEU A 387 -4.53 7.72 -21.58
N SER A 388 -5.08 6.58 -21.99
CA SER A 388 -4.31 5.34 -22.15
C SER A 388 -3.21 5.48 -23.20
N ALA A 389 -3.47 6.18 -24.31
CA ALA A 389 -2.46 6.46 -25.33
C ALA A 389 -1.35 7.39 -24.83
N ALA A 390 -1.68 8.41 -24.03
CA ALA A 390 -0.70 9.30 -23.42
C ALA A 390 0.22 8.56 -22.44
N ILE A 391 -0.37 7.72 -21.58
CA ILE A 391 0.36 6.89 -20.61
C ILE A 391 1.30 5.92 -21.33
N ALA A 392 0.81 5.22 -22.37
CA ALA A 392 1.64 4.30 -23.14
C ALA A 392 2.81 4.99 -23.85
N LYS A 393 2.60 6.23 -24.33
CA LYS A 393 3.62 6.99 -25.07
C LYS A 393 4.68 7.62 -24.15
N SER A 394 4.27 8.16 -23.00
CA SER A 394 5.19 8.91 -22.11
C SER A 394 4.70 8.86 -20.65
N PRO A 395 4.84 7.71 -19.97
CA PRO A 395 4.30 7.51 -18.63
C PRO A 395 4.91 8.47 -17.61
N SER A 396 6.19 8.80 -17.74
CA SER A 396 6.88 9.76 -16.87
C SER A 396 6.36 11.20 -17.01
N GLN A 397 5.94 11.61 -18.20
CA GLN A 397 5.37 12.95 -18.42
C GLN A 397 3.93 13.01 -17.87
N VAL A 398 3.14 11.95 -18.01
CA VAL A 398 1.81 11.85 -17.38
C VAL A 398 1.94 11.81 -15.85
N ALA A 399 2.91 11.07 -15.31
CA ALA A 399 3.24 11.13 -13.89
C ALA A 399 3.62 12.55 -13.45
N GLY A 400 4.42 13.23 -14.26
CA GLY A 400 4.80 14.63 -14.06
C GLY A 400 3.64 15.59 -13.95
N LEU A 401 2.60 15.39 -14.77
CA LEU A 401 1.38 16.18 -14.75
C LEU A 401 0.62 16.06 -13.42
N PHE A 402 0.50 14.84 -12.90
CA PHE A 402 -0.36 14.53 -11.75
C PHE A 402 0.39 14.48 -10.41
N ALA A 403 1.49 13.73 -10.33
CA ALA A 403 2.31 13.58 -9.13
C ALA A 403 3.40 14.65 -9.01
N GLY A 404 3.92 15.13 -10.15
CA GLY A 404 5.05 16.04 -10.22
C GLY A 404 6.32 15.37 -10.74
N THR A 405 7.36 16.15 -11.03
CA THR A 405 8.65 15.62 -11.47
C THR A 405 9.81 16.29 -10.76
N GLY A 406 10.89 15.53 -10.59
CA GLY A 406 12.22 16.04 -10.34
C GLY A 406 13.09 15.79 -11.56
N THR A 407 13.77 16.81 -12.06
CA THR A 407 14.72 16.70 -13.18
C THR A 407 16.07 17.26 -12.77
N ALA A 408 17.15 16.79 -13.39
CA ALA A 408 18.49 17.30 -13.17
C ALA A 408 19.13 17.69 -14.50
N THR A 409 19.99 18.70 -14.48
CA THR A 409 20.76 19.10 -15.66
C THR A 409 22.00 18.23 -15.90
N ASP A 410 22.49 17.56 -14.87
CA ASP A 410 23.65 16.66 -14.92
C ASP A 410 23.17 15.21 -15.10
N SER A 411 23.74 14.49 -16.06
CA SER A 411 23.31 13.13 -16.42
C SER A 411 23.61 12.06 -15.37
N LEU A 412 24.49 12.36 -14.41
CA LEU A 412 24.82 11.49 -13.27
C LEU A 412 24.12 11.93 -11.98
N VAL A 413 23.19 12.88 -12.08
CA VAL A 413 22.36 13.35 -10.97
C VAL A 413 20.90 13.01 -11.28
N SER A 414 20.17 12.49 -10.30
CA SER A 414 18.73 12.25 -10.43
C SER A 414 18.00 12.73 -9.18
N VAL A 415 16.67 12.85 -9.27
CA VAL A 415 15.79 13.20 -8.15
C VAL A 415 14.88 12.00 -7.90
N PRO A 416 15.31 11.02 -7.07
CA PRO A 416 14.54 9.79 -6.89
C PRO A 416 13.20 10.04 -6.20
N THR A 417 13.18 10.94 -5.21
CA THR A 417 12.01 11.24 -4.40
C THR A 417 11.98 12.71 -3.99
N PHE A 418 10.77 13.21 -3.79
CA PHE A 418 10.47 14.47 -3.10
C PHE A 418 9.15 14.29 -2.34
N SER A 419 8.92 15.08 -1.30
CA SER A 419 7.72 14.97 -0.46
C SER A 419 6.76 16.13 -0.71
N ASP A 420 5.64 16.13 0.03
CA ASP A 420 4.71 17.25 0.02
C ASP A 420 5.25 18.56 0.64
N SER A 421 6.28 18.45 1.47
CA SER A 421 6.99 19.60 2.04
C SER A 421 7.97 20.24 1.04
N THR A 422 8.37 19.50 0.00
CA THR A 422 9.32 20.02 -0.99
C THR A 422 8.65 21.12 -1.82
N GLN A 423 9.27 22.31 -1.82
CA GLN A 423 8.75 23.42 -2.61
C GLN A 423 9.10 23.24 -4.09
N ALA A 424 8.22 23.70 -4.98
CA ALA A 424 8.54 23.76 -6.41
C ALA A 424 9.64 24.80 -6.64
N GLY A 425 10.62 24.48 -7.48
CA GLY A 425 11.74 25.38 -7.75
C GLY A 425 12.96 24.66 -8.33
N SER A 426 13.99 25.44 -8.65
CA SER A 426 15.29 24.94 -9.11
C SER A 426 16.34 25.15 -8.02
N TYR A 427 17.07 24.10 -7.70
CA TYR A 427 18.05 24.06 -6.61
C TYR A 427 19.42 23.67 -7.15
N ALA A 428 20.43 24.50 -6.92
CA ALA A 428 21.80 24.18 -7.30
C ALA A 428 22.35 23.03 -6.44
N VAL A 429 23.07 22.08 -7.05
CA VAL A 429 23.69 20.95 -6.37
C VAL A 429 25.20 21.10 -6.41
N ASN A 430 25.86 20.90 -5.28
CA ASN A 430 27.31 20.86 -5.18
C ASN A 430 27.74 19.64 -4.36
N VAL A 431 28.72 18.89 -4.86
CA VAL A 431 29.20 17.65 -4.24
C VAL A 431 30.62 17.86 -3.74
N THR A 432 30.87 17.53 -2.48
CA THR A 432 32.17 17.68 -1.81
C THR A 432 32.84 16.33 -1.53
N GLN A 433 32.08 15.25 -1.51
CA GLN A 433 32.56 13.88 -1.41
C GLN A 433 31.61 12.96 -2.19
N LEU A 434 32.15 12.03 -2.98
CA LEU A 434 31.35 10.97 -3.59
C LEU A 434 31.15 9.82 -2.60
N ALA A 435 30.05 9.11 -2.77
CA ALA A 435 29.88 7.85 -2.07
C ALA A 435 30.87 6.81 -2.59
N THR A 436 31.39 5.96 -1.71
CA THR A 436 32.22 4.81 -2.10
C THR A 436 31.60 3.51 -1.61
N GLN A 437 32.04 2.41 -2.21
CA GLN A 437 31.68 1.06 -1.81
C GLN A 437 32.69 0.52 -0.79
N GLY A 438 32.22 -0.36 0.09
CA GLY A 438 33.07 -1.11 1.01
C GLY A 438 33.88 -2.16 0.27
N THR A 439 35.15 -2.29 0.63
CA THR A 439 36.08 -3.24 0.01
C THR A 439 36.84 -4.04 1.05
N LEU A 440 37.23 -5.25 0.68
CA LEU A 440 38.17 -6.09 1.41
C LEU A 440 39.24 -6.56 0.43
N THR A 441 40.50 -6.22 0.66
CA THR A 441 41.62 -6.68 -0.15
C THR A 441 42.52 -7.59 0.67
N GLY A 442 42.84 -8.76 0.12
CA GLY A 442 43.76 -9.71 0.73
C GLY A 442 45.15 -9.11 0.95
N SER A 443 45.87 -9.62 1.94
CA SER A 443 47.24 -9.22 2.26
C SER A 443 48.31 -10.07 1.56
N ALA A 444 47.90 -11.17 0.92
CA ALA A 444 48.78 -12.09 0.21
C ALA A 444 48.02 -12.75 -0.96
N ALA A 445 48.78 -13.42 -1.83
CA ALA A 445 48.19 -14.25 -2.89
C ALA A 445 47.35 -15.38 -2.27
N ALA A 446 46.18 -15.64 -2.82
CA ALA A 446 45.30 -16.69 -2.32
C ALA A 446 45.91 -18.08 -2.55
N ASN A 447 45.77 -18.96 -1.55
CA ASN A 447 46.00 -20.38 -1.77
C ASN A 447 44.95 -20.92 -2.75
N THR A 448 45.42 -21.34 -3.92
CA THR A 448 44.55 -21.81 -5.01
C THR A 448 44.19 -23.29 -4.92
N THR A 449 44.70 -24.01 -3.92
CA THR A 449 44.31 -25.40 -3.65
C THR A 449 43.38 -25.43 -2.45
N ILE A 450 42.11 -25.79 -2.70
CA ILE A 450 41.07 -25.92 -1.68
C ILE A 450 41.02 -27.38 -1.22
N THR A 451 41.18 -27.59 0.08
CA THR A 451 41.10 -28.89 0.76
C THR A 451 39.91 -28.88 1.71
N ALA A 452 39.04 -29.88 1.58
CA ALA A 452 37.83 -30.01 2.38
C ALA A 452 38.17 -30.05 3.90
N GLY A 453 37.43 -29.28 4.69
CA GLY A 453 37.64 -29.15 6.14
C GLY A 453 38.87 -28.34 6.56
N VAL A 454 39.66 -27.81 5.63
CA VAL A 454 40.90 -27.05 5.93
C VAL A 454 40.75 -25.58 5.58
N ASN A 455 40.52 -25.26 4.30
CA ASN A 455 40.42 -23.90 3.79
C ASN A 455 39.20 -23.70 2.88
N ASP A 456 38.23 -24.60 2.96
CA ASP A 456 37.01 -24.62 2.15
C ASP A 456 35.88 -23.77 2.73
N THR A 457 35.95 -23.35 4.00
CA THR A 457 34.88 -22.57 4.65
C THR A 457 35.26 -21.11 4.85
N LEU A 458 34.38 -20.20 4.42
CA LEU A 458 34.49 -18.76 4.59
C LEU A 458 33.19 -18.22 5.17
N ALA A 459 33.29 -17.31 6.13
CA ALA A 459 32.16 -16.58 6.68
C ALA A 459 32.39 -15.08 6.45
N PHE A 460 31.60 -14.51 5.53
CA PHE A 460 31.64 -13.10 5.20
C PHE A 460 30.60 -12.33 6.00
N ASN A 461 30.91 -11.08 6.32
CA ASN A 461 29.91 -10.08 6.67
C ASN A 461 29.91 -9.01 5.57
N ILE A 462 28.77 -8.83 4.89
CA ILE A 462 28.59 -7.87 3.79
C ILE A 462 27.43 -6.96 4.14
N SER A 463 27.73 -5.67 4.33
CA SER A 463 26.77 -4.65 4.79
C SER A 463 26.01 -5.06 6.06
N GLY A 464 26.69 -5.73 7.00
CA GLY A 464 26.11 -6.23 8.25
C GLY A 464 25.50 -7.64 8.16
N MET A 465 25.37 -8.23 6.96
CA MET A 465 24.74 -9.54 6.75
C MET A 465 25.77 -10.67 6.72
N SER A 466 25.53 -11.72 7.50
CA SER A 466 26.38 -12.92 7.53
C SER A 466 26.10 -13.85 6.36
N VAL A 467 27.16 -14.25 5.66
CA VAL A 467 27.13 -15.15 4.50
C VAL A 467 28.18 -16.24 4.67
N ASN A 468 27.74 -17.48 4.81
CA ASN A 468 28.63 -18.63 4.89
C ASN A 468 28.79 -19.25 3.51
N VAL A 469 30.03 -19.49 3.11
CA VAL A 469 30.41 -20.06 1.82
C VAL A 469 31.24 -21.31 2.08
N THR A 470 30.89 -22.39 1.40
CA THR A 470 31.70 -23.61 1.32
C THR A 470 32.18 -23.78 -0.12
N LEU A 471 33.49 -23.84 -0.31
CA LEU A 471 34.14 -24.01 -1.60
C LEU A 471 34.36 -25.49 -1.90
N ALA A 472 34.19 -25.89 -3.17
CA ALA A 472 34.50 -27.24 -3.59
C ALA A 472 36.02 -27.49 -3.52
N ALA A 473 36.42 -28.65 -2.98
CA ALA A 473 37.83 -29.05 -2.96
C ALA A 473 38.37 -29.20 -4.39
N GLY A 474 39.60 -28.75 -4.62
CA GLY A 474 40.19 -28.76 -5.96
C GLY A 474 41.33 -27.75 -6.12
N SER A 475 41.88 -27.69 -7.33
CA SER A 475 42.88 -26.68 -7.71
C SER A 475 42.27 -25.66 -8.66
N TYR A 476 42.51 -24.39 -8.37
CA TYR A 476 41.96 -23.25 -9.10
C TYR A 476 43.10 -22.37 -9.64
N THR A 477 42.75 -21.43 -10.52
CA THR A 477 43.50 -20.17 -10.67
C THR A 477 42.92 -19.13 -9.73
N ALA A 478 43.65 -18.07 -9.41
CA ALA A 478 43.12 -16.99 -8.57
C ALA A 478 41.83 -16.37 -9.15
N THR A 479 41.75 -16.22 -10.48
CA THR A 479 40.56 -15.71 -11.17
C THR A 479 39.37 -16.66 -11.08
N THR A 480 39.57 -17.96 -11.29
CA THR A 480 38.49 -18.96 -11.16
C THR A 480 38.06 -19.14 -9.72
N LEU A 481 38.98 -18.99 -8.76
CA LEU A 481 38.67 -19.00 -7.33
C LEU A 481 37.84 -17.78 -6.94
N ALA A 482 38.20 -16.59 -7.42
CA ALA A 482 37.41 -15.37 -7.24
C ALA A 482 35.98 -15.54 -7.78
N ALA A 483 35.84 -16.07 -9.00
CA ALA A 483 34.54 -16.35 -9.61
C ALA A 483 33.71 -17.35 -8.78
N GLN A 484 34.36 -18.39 -8.26
CA GLN A 484 33.69 -19.38 -7.39
C GLN A 484 33.20 -18.75 -6.09
N ILE A 485 34.03 -17.94 -5.42
CA ILE A 485 33.64 -17.22 -4.21
C ILE A 485 32.49 -16.25 -4.51
N GLN A 486 32.57 -15.47 -5.59
CA GLN A 486 31.51 -14.54 -5.99
C GLN A 486 30.18 -15.26 -6.21
N SER A 487 30.21 -16.39 -6.94
CA SER A 487 29.01 -17.19 -7.20
C SER A 487 28.36 -17.69 -5.92
N GLN A 488 29.16 -18.15 -4.95
CA GLN A 488 28.65 -18.65 -3.68
C GLN A 488 28.10 -17.53 -2.79
N ILE A 489 28.78 -16.38 -2.74
CA ILE A 489 28.28 -15.20 -2.02
C ILE A 489 26.92 -14.79 -2.59
N ASN A 490 26.83 -14.61 -3.91
CA ASN A 490 25.61 -14.11 -4.55
C ASN A 490 24.48 -15.16 -4.64
N ALA A 491 24.77 -16.44 -4.35
CA ALA A 491 23.75 -17.47 -4.18
C ALA A 491 23.06 -17.41 -2.79
N SER A 492 23.59 -16.63 -1.84
CA SER A 492 22.98 -16.44 -0.52
C SER A 492 21.56 -15.89 -0.61
N THR A 493 20.59 -16.59 -0.02
CA THR A 493 19.20 -16.14 0.04
C THR A 493 19.06 -14.87 0.87
N THR A 494 19.87 -14.70 1.92
CA THR A 494 19.93 -13.47 2.73
C THR A 494 20.26 -12.26 1.87
N LEU A 495 21.32 -12.36 1.03
CA LEU A 495 21.72 -11.27 0.15
C LEU A 495 20.73 -11.04 -1.00
N GLN A 496 20.22 -12.11 -1.61
CA GLN A 496 19.20 -12.01 -2.67
C GLN A 496 17.93 -11.33 -2.18
N ASN A 497 17.46 -11.66 -0.98
CA ASN A 497 16.30 -11.02 -0.36
C ASN A 497 16.57 -9.54 -0.05
N ALA A 498 17.80 -9.20 0.38
CA ALA A 498 18.23 -7.82 0.61
C ALA A 498 18.59 -7.06 -0.67
N LYS A 499 18.60 -7.73 -1.84
CA LYS A 499 19.07 -7.21 -3.13
C LYS A 499 20.49 -6.64 -3.08
N VAL A 500 21.34 -7.28 -2.29
CA VAL A 500 22.77 -6.96 -2.19
C VAL A 500 23.54 -8.02 -2.95
N ASN A 501 24.55 -7.59 -3.68
CA ASN A 501 25.54 -8.49 -4.27
C ASN A 501 26.95 -8.00 -3.92
N ALA A 502 27.93 -8.86 -4.15
CA ALA A 502 29.34 -8.48 -4.11
C ALA A 502 30.05 -8.95 -5.37
N SER A 503 31.07 -8.21 -5.75
CA SER A 503 32.02 -8.61 -6.78
C SER A 503 33.30 -9.11 -6.13
N VAL A 504 33.91 -10.15 -6.69
CA VAL A 504 35.18 -10.69 -6.25
C VAL A 504 36.12 -10.73 -7.45
N SER A 505 37.33 -10.19 -7.27
CA SER A 505 38.35 -10.14 -8.30
C SER A 505 39.69 -10.65 -7.76
N ALA A 506 40.58 -11.03 -8.67
CA ALA A 506 41.97 -11.33 -8.35
C ALA A 506 42.86 -10.39 -9.17
N ASN A 507 43.86 -9.78 -8.55
CA ASN A 507 44.85 -8.99 -9.27
C ASN A 507 45.92 -9.89 -9.93
N ALA A 508 46.86 -9.30 -10.67
CA ALA A 508 47.93 -10.04 -11.35
C ALA A 508 48.84 -10.85 -10.40
N SER A 509 48.90 -10.46 -9.13
CA SER A 509 49.66 -11.16 -8.09
C SER A 509 48.85 -12.25 -7.36
N GLY A 510 47.62 -12.52 -7.80
CA GLY A 510 46.73 -13.52 -7.20
C GLY A 510 46.10 -13.10 -5.87
N VAL A 511 46.16 -11.82 -5.51
CA VAL A 511 45.51 -11.28 -4.32
C VAL A 511 44.03 -11.06 -4.63
N LEU A 512 43.16 -11.60 -3.76
CA LEU A 512 41.71 -11.46 -3.89
C LEU A 512 41.23 -10.12 -3.32
N SER A 513 40.29 -9.50 -4.01
CA SER A 513 39.57 -8.31 -3.54
C SER A 513 38.07 -8.51 -3.69
N ILE A 514 37.32 -8.15 -2.65
CA ILE A 514 35.86 -8.14 -2.63
C ILE A 514 35.38 -6.70 -2.59
N THR A 515 34.38 -6.37 -3.38
CA THR A 515 33.68 -5.08 -3.35
C THR A 515 32.19 -5.32 -3.18
N ASP A 516 31.61 -4.74 -2.14
CA ASP A 516 30.17 -4.71 -1.92
C ASP A 516 29.49 -3.83 -3.00
N SER A 517 28.28 -4.19 -3.42
CA SER A 517 27.48 -3.40 -4.35
C SER A 517 26.85 -2.16 -3.71
N GLN A 518 26.65 -2.17 -2.40
CA GLN A 518 26.14 -1.00 -1.70
C GLN A 518 27.15 0.15 -1.68
N PHE A 519 26.63 1.36 -1.51
CA PHE A 519 27.43 2.56 -1.34
C PHE A 519 27.14 3.17 0.02
N GLY A 520 28.10 3.92 0.55
CA GLY A 520 27.92 4.63 1.81
C GLY A 520 28.53 3.93 3.01
N SER A 521 28.33 4.52 4.18
CA SER A 521 28.85 4.02 5.46
C SER A 521 28.31 2.65 5.86
N VAL A 522 27.16 2.24 5.31
CA VAL A 522 26.58 0.90 5.48
C VAL A 522 27.37 -0.17 4.71
N SER A 523 28.08 0.21 3.65
CA SER A 523 28.83 -0.72 2.83
C SER A 523 30.14 -1.09 3.50
N ALA A 524 30.23 -2.34 3.95
CA ALA A 524 31.38 -2.89 4.64
C ALA A 524 31.53 -4.37 4.31
N VAL A 525 32.77 -4.84 4.23
CA VAL A 525 33.07 -6.25 3.94
C VAL A 525 34.10 -6.74 4.94
N SER A 526 33.82 -7.88 5.58
CA SER A 526 34.81 -8.62 6.36
C SER A 526 34.72 -10.12 6.09
N VAL A 527 35.79 -10.84 6.40
CA VAL A 527 35.90 -12.28 6.21
C VAL A 527 36.45 -12.95 7.46
N SER A 528 35.95 -14.14 7.75
CA SER A 528 36.37 -15.04 8.81
C SER A 528 36.19 -16.50 8.36
N GLY A 529 36.44 -17.47 9.23
CA GLY A 529 36.38 -18.90 8.91
C GLY A 529 37.74 -19.52 8.58
N ALA A 530 37.76 -20.85 8.41
CA ALA A 530 38.99 -21.62 8.30
C ALA A 530 39.81 -21.27 7.04
N GLY A 531 39.14 -20.88 5.95
CA GLY A 531 39.77 -20.44 4.72
C GLY A 531 40.29 -19.00 4.73
N ALA A 532 39.89 -18.16 5.69
CA ALA A 532 40.13 -16.71 5.60
C ALA A 532 41.62 -16.35 5.53
N SER A 533 42.45 -16.91 6.41
CA SER A 533 43.90 -16.64 6.43
C SER A 533 44.62 -17.21 5.21
N SER A 534 44.17 -18.37 4.72
CA SER A 534 44.75 -19.06 3.56
C SER A 534 44.43 -18.36 2.24
N LEU A 535 43.25 -17.75 2.13
CA LEU A 535 42.75 -17.15 0.89
C LEU A 535 42.91 -15.61 0.84
N PHE A 536 42.85 -14.93 1.98
CA PHE A 536 42.97 -13.46 2.07
C PHE A 536 44.20 -13.00 2.86
N GLY A 537 45.04 -13.92 3.31
CA GLY A 537 46.22 -13.63 4.13
C GLY A 537 45.90 -13.34 5.60
N ALA A 538 46.92 -13.16 6.43
CA ALA A 538 46.76 -13.00 7.88
C ALA A 538 46.16 -11.64 8.30
N SER A 539 46.23 -10.63 7.45
CA SER A 539 45.77 -9.27 7.78
C SER A 539 45.17 -8.57 6.55
N PRO A 540 44.04 -9.07 6.02
CA PRO A 540 43.37 -8.41 4.91
C PRO A 540 42.96 -6.98 5.29
N THR A 541 43.04 -6.07 4.33
CA THR A 541 42.69 -4.66 4.55
C THR A 541 41.25 -4.44 4.13
N ALA A 542 40.40 -4.10 5.10
CA ALA A 542 39.03 -3.65 4.86
C ALA A 542 38.98 -2.12 4.81
N ALA A 543 38.23 -1.57 3.86
CA ALA A 543 37.89 -0.17 3.81
C ALA A 543 36.37 -0.05 3.72
N ASN A 544 35.76 0.68 4.66
CA ASN A 544 34.33 0.94 4.62
C ASN A 544 34.00 1.95 3.53
N GLY A 545 32.81 1.82 2.95
CA GLY A 545 32.26 2.86 2.10
C GLY A 545 32.05 4.15 2.87
N VAL A 546 32.04 5.28 2.16
CA VAL A 546 31.67 6.59 2.71
C VAL A 546 30.45 7.12 2.00
N ASP A 547 29.62 7.90 2.70
CA ASP A 547 28.43 8.52 2.11
C ASP A 547 28.80 9.72 1.23
N VAL A 548 27.93 10.06 0.28
CA VAL A 548 28.03 11.31 -0.47
C VAL A 548 27.92 12.51 0.49
N GLN A 549 28.70 13.57 0.26
CA GLN A 549 28.54 14.84 0.99
C GLN A 549 28.40 15.99 0.00
N GLY A 550 27.56 16.97 0.33
CA GLY A 550 27.28 18.09 -0.56
C GLY A 550 26.25 19.07 -0.02
N THR A 551 25.86 20.00 -0.87
CA THR A 551 24.84 21.01 -0.58
C THR A 551 23.74 20.98 -1.63
N ILE A 552 22.51 21.24 -1.20
CA ILE A 552 21.37 21.53 -2.08
C ILE A 552 20.96 22.97 -1.81
N ASN A 553 20.92 23.79 -2.87
CA ASN A 553 20.65 25.23 -2.81
C ASN A 553 21.58 25.99 -1.85
N GLY A 554 22.85 25.60 -1.79
CA GLY A 554 23.87 26.20 -0.91
C GLY A 554 23.76 25.81 0.57
N VAL A 555 22.76 25.01 0.95
CA VAL A 555 22.60 24.47 2.32
C VAL A 555 23.17 23.06 2.37
N ALA A 556 23.98 22.75 3.39
CA ALA A 556 24.52 21.41 3.61
C ALA A 556 23.38 20.37 3.69
N ALA A 557 23.48 19.33 2.87
CA ALA A 557 22.51 18.25 2.81
C ALA A 557 23.01 17.04 3.62
N THR A 558 22.09 16.21 4.11
CA THR A 558 22.44 14.96 4.80
C THR A 558 22.76 13.90 3.75
N GLY A 559 23.93 13.26 3.84
CA GLY A 559 24.31 12.17 2.95
C GLY A 559 23.92 10.80 3.48
N SER A 560 23.43 9.91 2.61
CA SER A 560 23.35 8.47 2.89
C SER A 560 23.47 7.68 1.59
N GLY A 561 24.46 6.78 1.52
CA GLY A 561 24.86 6.15 0.28
C GLY A 561 25.17 7.20 -0.78
N GLN A 562 24.56 7.07 -1.95
CA GLN A 562 24.66 8.01 -3.06
C GLN A 562 23.66 9.16 -3.00
N ASN A 563 22.83 9.26 -1.95
CA ASN A 563 21.73 10.24 -1.89
C ASN A 563 22.06 11.39 -0.95
N LEU A 564 21.82 12.61 -1.42
CA LEU A 564 21.75 13.84 -0.63
C LEU A 564 20.29 14.13 -0.29
N TYR A 565 20.00 14.34 1.00
CA TYR A 565 18.68 14.67 1.51
C TYR A 565 18.62 16.14 1.91
N GLY A 566 17.60 16.84 1.44
CA GLY A 566 17.32 18.21 1.81
C GLY A 566 16.93 18.34 3.29
N ILE A 567 17.10 19.55 3.83
CA ILE A 567 16.96 19.80 5.26
C ILE A 567 15.49 20.04 5.63
N ALA A 568 15.05 19.42 6.73
CA ALA A 568 13.71 19.59 7.28
C ALA A 568 13.38 21.06 7.56
N GLY A 569 12.18 21.50 7.21
CA GLY A 569 11.73 22.89 7.36
C GLY A 569 12.29 23.88 6.33
N SER A 570 13.13 23.45 5.38
CA SER A 570 13.62 24.28 4.28
C SER A 570 12.78 24.10 2.99
N ALA A 571 13.07 24.88 1.95
CA ALA A 571 12.46 24.67 0.63
C ALA A 571 12.78 23.28 0.02
N THR A 572 13.85 22.65 0.48
CA THR A 572 14.31 21.32 0.06
C THR A 572 13.82 20.19 0.97
N ASP A 573 12.94 20.48 1.94
CA ASP A 573 12.44 19.47 2.87
C ASP A 573 11.80 18.28 2.12
N GLY A 574 12.27 17.06 2.42
CA GLY A 574 11.84 15.83 1.79
C GLY A 574 12.37 15.58 0.37
N LEU A 575 13.22 16.47 -0.17
CA LEU A 575 13.90 16.26 -1.45
C LEU A 575 15.07 15.29 -1.29
N SER A 576 15.15 14.29 -2.17
CA SER A 576 16.33 13.42 -2.32
C SER A 576 16.96 13.65 -3.68
N VAL A 577 18.29 13.76 -3.71
CA VAL A 577 19.09 13.91 -4.92
C VAL A 577 20.15 12.82 -4.94
N GLN A 578 20.09 11.93 -5.93
CA GLN A 578 21.07 10.85 -6.08
C GLN A 578 22.23 11.32 -6.96
N ILE A 579 23.46 11.02 -6.52
CA ILE A 579 24.71 11.30 -7.22
C ILE A 579 25.35 9.96 -7.59
N ALA A 580 25.25 9.55 -8.86
CA ALA A 580 25.76 8.26 -9.34
C ALA A 580 27.29 8.22 -9.52
N GLY A 581 27.95 9.39 -9.49
CA GLY A 581 29.40 9.54 -9.72
C GLY A 581 29.73 10.89 -10.33
N GLY A 582 30.93 11.02 -10.92
CA GLY A 582 31.39 12.23 -11.61
C GLY A 582 32.34 13.10 -10.78
N PRO A 583 32.71 14.30 -11.25
CA PRO A 583 33.63 15.18 -10.52
C PRO A 583 33.01 15.74 -9.24
N LEU A 584 33.86 16.19 -8.32
CA LEU A 584 33.48 17.03 -7.18
C LEU A 584 33.26 18.48 -7.65
N GLY A 585 32.51 19.26 -6.87
CA GLY A 585 32.13 20.64 -7.16
C GLY A 585 30.69 20.78 -7.63
N ALA A 586 30.41 21.82 -8.41
CA ALA A 586 29.07 22.14 -8.88
C ALA A 586 28.57 21.08 -9.88
N ARG A 587 27.37 20.55 -9.63
CA ARG A 587 26.71 19.48 -10.42
C ARG A 587 25.42 19.96 -11.09
N GLY A 588 25.37 21.24 -11.42
CA GLY A 588 24.22 21.88 -12.06
C GLY A 588 23.03 22.06 -11.11
N THR A 589 21.82 21.99 -11.66
CA THR A 589 20.57 22.26 -10.93
C THR A 589 19.62 21.08 -11.01
N VAL A 590 18.94 20.81 -9.89
CA VAL A 590 17.75 19.95 -9.86
C VAL A 590 16.50 20.82 -9.83
N THR A 591 15.50 20.50 -10.65
CA THR A 591 14.23 21.23 -10.71
C THR A 591 13.11 20.33 -10.25
N VAL A 592 12.36 20.77 -9.24
CA VAL A 592 11.16 20.11 -8.72
C VAL A 592 9.93 20.87 -9.21
N GLN A 593 9.04 20.15 -9.87
CA GLN A 593 7.72 20.62 -10.28
C GLN A 593 6.63 19.84 -9.56
N ARG A 594 5.62 20.54 -9.05
CA ARG A 594 4.50 19.93 -8.30
C ARG A 594 3.34 19.66 -9.25
N GLY A 595 2.89 18.41 -9.31
CA GLY A 595 1.76 17.98 -10.12
C GLY A 595 0.42 18.48 -9.58
N TYR A 596 -0.67 18.28 -10.34
CA TYR A 596 -2.01 18.69 -9.92
C TYR A 596 -2.42 18.11 -8.56
N ALA A 597 -2.06 16.86 -8.26
CA ALA A 597 -2.41 16.22 -6.98
C ALA A 597 -1.90 17.04 -5.78
N ALA A 598 -0.63 17.43 -5.84
CA ALA A 598 0.03 18.24 -4.83
C ALA A 598 -0.57 19.65 -4.70
N GLN A 599 -0.91 20.27 -5.84
CA GLN A 599 -1.49 21.61 -5.84
C GLN A 599 -2.90 21.63 -5.25
N PHE A 600 -3.75 20.67 -5.65
CA PHE A 600 -5.06 20.49 -5.03
C PHE A 600 -4.92 20.17 -3.54
N ASN A 601 -4.01 19.28 -3.16
CA ASN A 601 -3.83 18.89 -1.76
C ASN A 601 -3.43 20.10 -0.89
N LYS A 602 -2.58 20.99 -1.42
CA LYS A 602 -2.20 22.26 -0.74
C LYS A 602 -3.42 23.16 -0.52
N VAL A 603 -4.25 23.34 -1.55
CA VAL A 603 -5.48 24.14 -1.44
C VAL A 603 -6.43 23.50 -0.42
N MET A 604 -6.67 22.18 -0.50
CA MET A 604 -7.54 21.46 0.43
C MET A 604 -7.06 21.57 1.89
N THR A 605 -5.76 21.40 2.12
CA THR A 605 -5.15 21.50 3.44
C THR A 605 -5.34 22.89 4.05
N ASN A 606 -5.12 23.95 3.27
CA ASN A 606 -5.31 25.32 3.74
C ASN A 606 -6.76 25.59 4.11
N LEU A 607 -7.71 25.12 3.29
CA LEU A 607 -9.15 25.29 3.52
C LEU A 607 -9.66 24.52 4.74
N LEU A 608 -9.15 23.31 4.95
CA LEU A 608 -9.55 22.38 6.03
C LEU A 608 -8.78 22.59 7.33
N SER A 609 -7.73 23.41 7.32
CA SER A 609 -6.93 23.71 8.52
C SER A 609 -7.76 24.34 9.62
N SER A 610 -7.27 24.31 10.86
CA SER A 610 -7.95 24.89 12.03
C SER A 610 -8.14 26.41 11.95
N GLY A 611 -7.34 27.12 11.15
CA GLY A 611 -7.55 28.54 10.82
C GLY A 611 -8.06 28.75 9.38
N GLY A 612 -8.45 27.67 8.71
CA GLY A 612 -8.89 27.67 7.33
C GLY A 612 -10.30 28.22 7.15
N MET A 613 -10.65 28.52 5.90
CA MET A 613 -11.96 29.11 5.56
C MET A 613 -13.14 28.30 6.08
N VAL A 614 -13.09 26.96 6.01
CA VAL A 614 -14.18 26.09 6.45
C VAL A 614 -14.38 26.19 7.97
N GLN A 615 -13.29 26.25 8.73
CA GLN A 615 -13.36 26.38 10.19
C GLN A 615 -13.84 27.79 10.59
N ASN A 616 -13.31 28.84 9.95
CA ASN A 616 -13.73 30.21 10.21
C ASN A 616 -15.23 30.42 9.94
N GLU A 617 -15.76 29.85 8.85
CA GLU A 617 -17.20 29.91 8.54
C GLU A 617 -18.03 29.14 9.57
N THR A 618 -17.57 27.95 9.97
CA THR A 618 -18.20 27.15 11.03
C THR A 618 -18.30 27.95 12.34
N ASP A 619 -17.22 28.61 12.74
CA ASP A 619 -17.15 29.40 13.98
C ASP A 619 -18.02 30.65 13.91
N SER A 620 -18.07 31.31 12.75
CA SER A 620 -18.95 32.46 12.46
C SER A 620 -20.44 32.10 12.58
N ILE A 621 -20.85 30.99 11.96
CA ILE A 621 -22.23 30.49 12.02
C ILE A 621 -22.59 30.09 13.46
N ASN A 622 -21.71 29.38 14.18
CA ASN A 622 -21.94 28.99 15.58
C ASN A 622 -22.08 30.19 16.52
N SER A 623 -21.28 31.24 16.29
CA SER A 623 -21.39 32.50 17.03
C SER A 623 -22.75 33.17 16.78
N SER A 624 -23.19 33.21 15.52
CA SER A 624 -24.51 33.73 15.14
C SER A 624 -25.65 32.91 15.77
N LEU A 625 -25.56 31.58 15.77
CA LEU A 625 -26.54 30.69 16.41
C LEU A 625 -26.62 30.90 17.92
N THR A 626 -25.49 31.15 18.57
CA THR A 626 -25.42 31.42 20.01
C THR A 626 -26.07 32.76 20.33
N SER A 627 -25.77 33.81 19.56
CA SER A 627 -26.42 35.13 19.69
C SER A 627 -27.94 35.05 19.47
N LEU A 628 -28.37 34.34 18.42
CA LEU A 628 -29.79 34.12 18.14
C LEU A 628 -30.49 33.34 19.24
N ALA A 629 -29.85 32.30 19.80
CA ALA A 629 -30.40 31.56 20.93
C ALA A 629 -30.65 32.47 22.14
N SER A 630 -29.69 33.35 22.47
CA SER A 630 -29.87 34.34 23.54
C SER A 630 -31.02 35.32 23.24
N GLN A 631 -31.13 35.81 22.00
CA GLN A 631 -32.22 36.71 21.60
C GLN A 631 -33.59 36.03 21.66
N ILE A 632 -33.69 34.78 21.22
CA ILE A 632 -34.89 33.94 21.28
C ILE A 632 -35.32 33.77 22.74
N THR A 633 -34.39 33.41 23.64
CA THR A 633 -34.69 33.27 25.07
C THR A 633 -35.19 34.58 25.68
N ALA A 634 -34.51 35.70 25.40
CA ALA A 634 -34.92 37.02 25.91
C ALA A 634 -36.30 37.44 25.38
N MET A 635 -36.60 37.18 24.11
CA MET A 635 -37.90 37.46 23.51
C MET A 635 -39.00 36.58 24.09
N GLN A 636 -38.73 35.29 24.32
CA GLN A 636 -39.67 34.38 24.96
C GLN A 636 -40.04 34.89 26.37
N THR A 637 -39.06 35.24 27.20
CA THR A 637 -39.30 35.83 28.52
C THR A 637 -40.12 37.12 28.44
N ARG A 638 -39.87 37.97 27.44
CA ARG A 638 -40.65 39.19 27.22
C ARG A 638 -42.09 38.90 26.84
N LEU A 639 -42.34 37.89 26.00
CA LEU A 639 -43.67 37.45 25.61
C LEU A 639 -44.43 36.86 26.79
N ASP A 640 -43.78 36.03 27.61
CA ASP A 640 -44.38 35.46 28.82
C ASP A 640 -44.80 36.57 29.80
N ASN A 641 -43.94 37.58 30.00
CA ASN A 641 -44.25 38.76 30.83
C ASN A 641 -45.40 39.60 30.26
N LYS A 642 -45.44 39.81 28.93
CA LYS A 642 -46.55 40.52 28.26
C LYS A 642 -47.87 39.76 28.41
N GLN A 643 -47.85 38.45 28.26
CA GLN A 643 -49.03 37.60 28.44
C GLN A 643 -49.57 37.71 29.87
N ALA A 644 -48.69 37.62 30.88
CA ALA A 644 -49.06 37.80 32.27
C ALA A 644 -49.64 39.21 32.55
N LEU A 645 -49.07 40.25 31.94
CA LEU A 645 -49.58 41.62 32.03
C LEU A 645 -50.98 41.75 31.41
N TYR A 646 -51.22 41.19 30.22
CA TYR A 646 -52.54 41.19 29.59
C TYR A 646 -53.56 40.50 30.49
N TYR A 647 -53.25 39.32 31.02
CA TYR A 647 -54.15 38.64 31.97
C TYR A 647 -54.41 39.46 33.24
N THR A 648 -53.40 40.15 33.79
CA THR A 648 -53.56 41.05 34.95
C THR A 648 -54.50 42.22 34.63
N GLN A 649 -54.30 42.87 33.49
CA GLN A 649 -55.13 43.99 33.04
C GLN A 649 -56.58 43.55 32.79
N PHE A 650 -56.78 42.41 32.13
CA PHE A 650 -58.13 41.89 31.88
C PHE A 650 -58.81 41.43 33.18
N ASN A 651 -58.09 40.84 34.14
CA ASN A 651 -58.66 40.52 35.47
C ASN A 651 -59.10 41.77 36.25
N ALA A 652 -58.30 42.84 36.20
CA ALA A 652 -58.66 44.12 36.80
C ALA A 652 -59.89 44.74 36.12
N LEU A 653 -59.97 44.65 34.78
CA LEU A 653 -61.14 45.07 34.01
C LEU A 653 -62.39 44.26 34.37
N SER A 654 -62.28 42.92 34.47
CA SER A 654 -63.38 42.06 34.91
C SER A 654 -63.92 42.49 36.28
N SER A 655 -63.02 42.77 37.22
CA SER A 655 -63.38 43.23 38.57
C SER A 655 -64.05 44.61 38.56
N ALA A 656 -63.56 45.53 37.74
CA ALA A 656 -64.17 46.85 37.56
C ALA A 656 -65.58 46.75 36.95
N VAL A 657 -65.75 45.94 35.90
CA VAL A 657 -67.06 45.69 35.26
C VAL A 657 -68.04 45.03 36.23
N ALA A 658 -67.58 44.07 37.05
CA ALA A 658 -68.40 43.45 38.09
C ALA A 658 -68.83 44.45 39.17
N SER A 659 -67.94 45.34 39.61
CA SER A 659 -68.27 46.41 40.57
C SER A 659 -69.26 47.42 39.98
N MET A 660 -69.08 47.81 38.72
CA MET A 660 -70.02 48.67 37.99
C MET A 660 -71.38 47.99 37.82
N THR A 661 -71.40 46.69 37.52
CA THR A 661 -72.63 45.88 37.44
C THR A 661 -73.37 45.85 38.76
N ASN A 662 -72.67 45.60 39.86
CA ASN A 662 -73.25 45.61 41.20
C ASN A 662 -73.80 47.00 41.57
N THR A 663 -73.07 48.06 41.23
CA THR A 663 -73.52 49.45 41.42
C THR A 663 -74.76 49.76 40.58
N SER A 664 -74.78 49.34 39.31
CA SER A 664 -75.94 49.48 38.44
C SER A 664 -77.14 48.73 38.98
N ASN A 665 -76.98 47.47 39.40
CA ASN A 665 -78.06 46.68 39.99
C ASN A 665 -78.58 47.31 41.28
N TYR A 666 -77.69 47.84 42.11
CA TYR A 666 -78.05 48.59 43.31
C TYR A 666 -78.86 49.84 42.97
N LEU A 667 -78.40 50.66 42.03
CA LEU A 667 -79.12 51.85 41.56
C LEU A 667 -80.47 51.50 40.94
N THR A 668 -80.56 50.44 40.12
CA THR A 668 -81.83 49.95 39.55
C THR A 668 -82.78 49.51 40.65
N THR A 669 -82.29 48.80 41.67
CA THR A 669 -83.10 48.37 42.81
C THR A 669 -83.60 49.57 43.63
N GLN A 670 -82.74 50.56 43.87
CA GLN A 670 -83.11 51.79 44.56
C GLN A 670 -84.11 52.62 43.75
N LEU A 671 -83.90 52.74 42.43
CA LEU A 671 -84.84 53.42 41.54
C LEU A 671 -86.19 52.70 41.52
N ALA A 672 -86.22 51.36 41.43
CA ALA A 672 -87.45 50.57 41.51
C ALA A 672 -88.15 50.70 42.88
N ALA A 673 -87.39 50.80 43.97
CA ALA A 673 -87.92 51.05 45.31
C ALA A 673 -88.54 52.45 45.44
N ILE A 674 -87.89 53.49 44.89
CA ILE A 674 -88.43 54.86 44.78
C ILE A 674 -89.71 54.85 43.94
N THR A 675 -89.71 54.14 42.80
CA THR A 675 -90.89 54.04 41.92
C THR A 675 -92.07 53.34 42.63
N LYS A 676 -91.79 52.32 43.47
CA LYS A 676 -92.79 51.68 44.33
C LYS A 676 -93.32 52.59 45.44
N GLN A 677 -92.47 53.43 46.05
CA GLN A 677 -92.91 54.41 47.05
C GLN A 677 -93.82 55.49 46.44
N THR A 678 -93.56 55.95 45.22
CA THR A 678 -94.45 56.88 44.51
C THR A 678 -95.80 56.26 44.13
N SER A 679 -95.87 54.94 43.93
CA SER A 679 -97.14 54.24 43.64
C SER A 679 -97.95 53.84 44.88
N SER A 680 -97.40 53.98 46.09
CA SER A 680 -98.09 53.68 47.36
C SER A 680 -98.80 54.91 47.96
N ASN A 681 -98.61 56.09 47.39
CA ASN A 681 -99.19 57.36 47.86
C ASN A 681 -100.25 57.93 46.90
N ASN A 682 -100.89 57.08 46.09
CA ASN A 682 -102.05 57.44 45.26
C ASN A 682 -103.20 56.47 45.49
#